data_AF-A0A2V8F727-F1
#
_entry.id   AF-A0A2V8F727-F1
#
_cell.length_a   1.000
_cell.length_b   1.000
_cell.length_c   1.000
_cell.angle_alpha   90.00
_cell.angle_beta   90.00
_cell.angle_gamma   90.00
#
_symmetry.space_group_name_H-M   'P 1'
#
loop_
_entity.id
_entity.type
_entity.pdbx_description
1 polymer ?
#
loop_
_entity_poly.entity_id
_entity_poly.type
_entity_poly.pdbx_seq_one_letter_code
_entity_poly.pdbx_strand_id
1 'polypeptide(L)'
;MTWQAATKHKLSFWADHNPRCFCHWRLASTTTPDASVLNHTDPNFLTQLTWNAPLTNKLLIDAGWTYHAESWGFWPQPNLPWGTYGVTELSTGVNFRASATANRQDRSLQTNGKFFVSYVTGSHAFKVGFQDMFGQRQLDQWTLGAPFSITLLQGKTSGLTQFTYPYGTVAKVKWYMGTFAQDQWTIDRMTLNLGVRFDALNAYVPAQTYPATPLVDARSFRAIEDAPNWKDINPRLGVAYDLFGTGKTAVKANLGRYVEAVTTGYSDVVNPIVAAVNSASRTFTDQNGNFYPDCDLRSVSANLECGALSNVNFGRGIVTTAFDPDVLKGWGKRPYDWEVQAGVQHEFSPGLSMSATYTRHWWGNFLVTDNLAVSPSDYSPFCIKAPVNPNLPAGGGNQICGFYDINPNKFGQVNNYITYAKNFGNETDVYSGVDVAANVRLPRGILLQGGFSTGREAINNCDVVGKIDNPGGAVIDVNRNSGAGNAAPLITNLTGVASPSLLYCNNAAPYQTQLKLLGAYPLPWGMSVSAAFQSVPGPQITATYNATSAQIAPSLGRDLAAGPSSTAALQIVAPGTLYNDRLNQLDARFTKNFGFPAGRRLQAQLDFYNLLNVGPPLNHNNTYGAAWLTPTVIPVGRMVKIGAQFDF
;
A
#
# COMPACT_ATOMS: atom_id res chain seq x y z
N MET A 1 -27.76 11.69 -13.50
CA MET A 1 -28.77 12.64 -14.00
C MET A 1 -28.22 14.05 -13.91
N THR A 2 -28.49 14.89 -14.91
CA THR A 2 -28.08 16.31 -14.90
C THR A 2 -29.23 17.17 -15.35
N TRP A 3 -29.48 18.24 -14.60
CA TRP A 3 -30.62 19.13 -14.80
C TRP A 3 -30.16 20.58 -14.87
N GLN A 4 -30.65 21.30 -15.88
CA GLN A 4 -30.47 22.74 -16.01
C GLN A 4 -31.59 23.43 -15.21
N ALA A 5 -31.35 23.70 -13.93
CA ALA A 5 -32.35 24.25 -13.01
C ALA A 5 -32.75 25.71 -13.34
N ALA A 6 -31.83 26.49 -13.90
CA ALA A 6 -32.06 27.84 -14.43
C ALA A 6 -31.03 28.16 -15.51
N THR A 7 -31.14 29.28 -16.23
CA THR A 7 -30.25 29.63 -17.36
C THR A 7 -28.76 29.52 -17.04
N LYS A 8 -28.36 29.86 -15.81
CA LYS A 8 -26.96 29.80 -15.34
C LYS A 8 -26.72 28.76 -14.25
N HIS A 9 -27.70 27.93 -13.88
CA HIS A 9 -27.56 26.98 -12.78
C HIS A 9 -27.75 25.56 -13.29
N LYS A 10 -26.72 24.74 -13.11
CA LYS A 10 -26.74 23.33 -13.47
C LYS A 10 -26.50 22.49 -12.23
N LEU A 11 -27.37 21.50 -12.03
CA LEU A 11 -27.30 20.53 -10.95
C LEU A 11 -27.05 19.16 -11.55
N SER A 12 -26.11 18.40 -10.99
CA SER A 12 -25.89 17.01 -11.37
C SER A 12 -25.99 16.12 -10.15
N PHE A 13 -26.73 15.02 -10.31
CA PHE A 13 -26.85 13.97 -9.32
C PHE A 13 -26.34 12.67 -9.91
N TRP A 14 -25.53 11.97 -9.14
CA TRP A 14 -25.01 10.66 -9.49
C TRP A 14 -25.11 9.76 -8.27
N ALA A 15 -25.55 8.53 -8.46
CA ALA A 15 -25.57 7.52 -7.42
C ALA A 15 -25.27 6.16 -8.04
N ASP A 16 -24.59 5.33 -7.28
CA ASP A 16 -24.11 4.03 -7.71
C ASP A 16 -24.05 3.08 -6.51
N HIS A 17 -24.48 1.84 -6.72
CA HIS A 17 -24.37 0.75 -5.75
C HIS A 17 -23.75 -0.44 -6.47
N ASN A 18 -22.51 -0.76 -6.10
CA ASN A 18 -21.72 -1.78 -6.79
C ASN A 18 -21.26 -2.86 -5.81
N PRO A 19 -22.17 -3.70 -5.29
CA PRO A 19 -21.79 -4.80 -4.45
C PRO A 19 -20.99 -5.85 -5.24
N ARG A 20 -20.02 -6.50 -4.57
CA ARG A 20 -19.15 -7.51 -5.16
C ARG A 20 -19.03 -8.69 -4.21
N CYS A 21 -18.87 -9.88 -4.78
CA CYS A 21 -18.60 -11.09 -4.03
C CYS A 21 -17.60 -11.98 -4.79
N PHE A 22 -16.60 -12.50 -4.09
CA PHE A 22 -15.60 -13.43 -4.60
C PHE A 22 -15.52 -14.64 -3.69
N CYS A 23 -15.88 -15.83 -4.20
CA CYS A 23 -15.92 -17.08 -3.43
C CYS A 23 -14.55 -17.49 -2.87
N HIS A 24 -13.49 -17.31 -3.66
CA HIS A 24 -12.11 -17.64 -3.30
C HIS A 24 -11.19 -16.45 -3.56
N TRP A 25 -11.24 -15.46 -2.67
CA TRP A 25 -10.30 -14.35 -2.67
C TRP A 25 -8.95 -14.76 -2.08
N ARG A 26 -7.85 -14.23 -2.64
CA ARG A 26 -6.44 -14.58 -2.30
C ARG A 26 -6.00 -16.01 -2.64
N LEU A 27 -6.77 -16.73 -3.46
CA LEU A 27 -6.33 -18.03 -3.95
C LEU A 27 -5.03 -17.87 -4.77
N ALA A 28 -4.02 -18.68 -4.45
CA ALA A 28 -2.72 -18.66 -5.09
C ALA A 28 -2.06 -20.05 -4.96
N SER A 29 -0.92 -20.27 -5.62
CA SER A 29 -0.14 -21.51 -5.46
C SER A 29 0.30 -21.79 -4.01
N THR A 30 0.35 -20.76 -3.16
CA THR A 30 0.66 -20.84 -1.73
C THR A 30 -0.57 -20.74 -0.82
N THR A 31 -1.79 -20.82 -1.34
CA THR A 31 -3.01 -20.75 -0.51
C THR A 31 -4.03 -21.73 -1.05
N THR A 32 -4.35 -22.77 -0.27
CA THR A 32 -5.35 -23.75 -0.66
C THR A 32 -6.76 -23.16 -0.62
N PRO A 33 -7.75 -23.73 -1.35
CA PRO A 33 -9.11 -23.19 -1.39
C PRO A 33 -9.77 -22.99 -0.03
N ASP A 34 -9.54 -23.90 0.91
CA ASP A 34 -10.00 -23.83 2.30
C ASP A 34 -9.31 -22.73 3.13
N ALA A 35 -8.08 -22.33 2.80
CA ALA A 35 -7.39 -21.20 3.45
C ALA A 35 -7.62 -19.85 2.76
N SER A 36 -8.25 -19.84 1.58
CA SER A 36 -8.73 -18.62 0.95
C SER A 36 -9.91 -18.02 1.73
N VAL A 37 -10.32 -16.79 1.39
CA VAL A 37 -11.42 -16.10 2.08
C VAL A 37 -12.52 -15.73 1.11
N LEU A 38 -13.76 -15.69 1.59
CA LEU A 38 -14.85 -15.05 0.87
C LEU A 38 -14.67 -13.53 1.01
N ASN A 39 -14.63 -12.80 -0.11
CA ASN A 39 -14.71 -11.35 -0.07
C ASN A 39 -16.11 -10.91 -0.50
N HIS A 40 -16.73 -10.03 0.28
CA HIS A 40 -18.05 -9.49 0.04
C HIS A 40 -18.02 -7.99 0.37
N THR A 41 -18.52 -7.17 -0.54
CA THR A 41 -18.62 -5.71 -0.39
C THR A 41 -20.08 -5.30 -0.51
N ASP A 42 -20.78 -5.10 0.61
CA ASP A 42 -22.17 -4.61 0.64
C ASP A 42 -22.50 -3.96 1.99
N PRO A 43 -23.03 -2.71 2.02
CA PRO A 43 -23.17 -1.78 0.89
C PRO A 43 -21.84 -1.31 0.32
N ASN A 44 -21.83 -0.98 -0.97
CA ASN A 44 -20.81 -0.12 -1.58
C ASN A 44 -21.53 0.95 -2.40
N PHE A 45 -21.97 2.00 -1.70
CA PHE A 45 -22.88 3.01 -2.20
C PHE A 45 -22.20 4.38 -2.22
N LEU A 46 -22.08 4.97 -3.41
CA LEU A 46 -21.53 6.30 -3.60
C LEU A 46 -22.61 7.20 -4.21
N THR A 47 -22.85 8.35 -3.60
CA THR A 47 -23.77 9.38 -4.09
C THR A 47 -23.07 10.72 -4.14
N GLN A 48 -23.29 11.45 -5.23
CA GLN A 48 -22.71 12.76 -5.47
C GLN A 48 -23.78 13.74 -5.95
N LEU A 49 -23.73 14.94 -5.38
CA LEU A 49 -24.49 16.09 -5.84
C LEU A 49 -23.49 17.19 -6.19
N THR A 50 -23.62 17.77 -7.38
CA THR A 50 -22.82 18.92 -7.79
C THR A 50 -23.70 20.03 -8.32
N TRP A 51 -23.28 21.26 -8.06
CA TRP A 51 -23.90 22.48 -8.53
C TRP A 51 -22.83 23.36 -9.16
N ASN A 52 -23.05 23.81 -10.38
CA ASN A 52 -22.17 24.75 -11.05
C ASN A 52 -22.96 25.92 -11.63
N ALA A 53 -22.39 27.13 -11.51
CA ALA A 53 -23.03 28.37 -11.91
C ALA A 53 -22.05 29.39 -12.52
N PRO A 54 -21.97 29.52 -13.86
CA PRO A 54 -21.27 30.63 -14.52
C PRO A 54 -22.10 31.92 -14.40
N LEU A 55 -21.87 32.70 -13.34
CA LEU A 55 -22.61 33.92 -13.05
C LEU A 55 -22.33 35.03 -14.06
N THR A 56 -21.10 35.09 -14.58
CA THR A 56 -20.69 36.00 -15.65
C THR A 56 -19.78 35.25 -16.64
N ASN A 57 -19.33 35.93 -17.70
CA ASN A 57 -18.33 35.38 -18.63
C ASN A 57 -16.95 35.16 -17.98
N LYS A 58 -16.76 35.60 -16.73
CA LYS A 58 -15.49 35.52 -15.99
C LYS A 58 -15.62 34.80 -14.65
N LEU A 59 -16.82 34.72 -14.07
CA LEU A 59 -17.05 34.21 -12.72
C LEU A 59 -17.82 32.89 -12.76
N LEU A 60 -17.23 31.85 -12.17
CA LEU A 60 -17.83 30.52 -11.99
C LEU A 60 -17.84 30.14 -10.51
N ILE A 61 -18.98 29.65 -10.05
CA ILE A 61 -19.11 28.98 -8.75
C ILE A 61 -19.32 27.48 -8.99
N ASP A 62 -18.66 26.66 -8.19
CA ASP A 62 -18.87 25.21 -8.14
C ASP A 62 -18.97 24.77 -6.68
N ALA A 63 -20.00 23.98 -6.39
CA ALA A 63 -20.16 23.32 -5.11
C ALA A 63 -20.45 21.85 -5.34
N GLY A 64 -20.14 21.03 -4.35
CA GLY A 64 -20.52 19.64 -4.40
C GLY A 64 -20.51 18.98 -3.04
N TRP A 65 -21.21 17.87 -2.99
CA TRP A 65 -21.35 17.02 -1.83
C TRP A 65 -21.23 15.57 -2.29
N THR A 66 -20.60 14.74 -1.49
CA THR A 66 -20.44 13.31 -1.76
C THR A 66 -20.63 12.53 -0.48
N TYR A 67 -21.40 11.45 -0.56
CA TYR A 67 -21.59 10.48 0.50
C TYR A 67 -21.18 9.10 0.00
N HIS A 68 -20.31 8.44 0.75
CA HIS A 68 -19.86 7.09 0.48
C HIS A 68 -20.08 6.23 1.72
N ALA A 69 -20.94 5.23 1.58
CA ALA A 69 -21.11 4.19 2.57
C ALA A 69 -20.56 2.89 2.02
N GLU A 70 -19.58 2.33 2.70
CA GLU A 70 -18.91 1.10 2.30
C GLU A 70 -18.85 0.12 3.46
N SER A 71 -19.08 -1.14 3.15
CA SER A 71 -18.86 -2.28 4.01
C SER A 71 -18.21 -3.37 3.19
N TRP A 72 -17.05 -3.83 3.61
CA TRP A 72 -16.35 -4.94 2.98
C TRP A 72 -15.73 -5.85 4.02
N GLY A 73 -15.45 -7.09 3.67
CA GLY A 73 -14.81 -8.00 4.62
C GLY A 73 -14.14 -9.21 3.99
N PHE A 74 -13.49 -9.97 4.85
CA PHE A 74 -12.95 -11.29 4.57
C PHE A 74 -13.59 -12.27 5.55
N TRP A 75 -14.44 -13.13 5.01
CA TRP A 75 -15.14 -14.18 5.75
C TRP A 75 -14.47 -15.53 5.50
N PRO A 76 -14.58 -16.48 6.45
CA PRO A 76 -14.07 -17.82 6.25
C PRO A 76 -14.85 -18.52 5.12
N GLN A 77 -14.26 -19.56 4.55
CA GLN A 77 -14.98 -20.41 3.60
C GLN A 77 -16.21 -21.05 4.28
N PRO A 78 -17.37 -21.10 3.61
CA PRO A 78 -18.65 -21.44 4.24
C PRO A 78 -18.74 -22.89 4.74
N ASN A 79 -17.88 -23.78 4.22
CA ASN A 79 -17.83 -25.20 4.58
C ASN A 79 -16.92 -25.52 5.77
N LEU A 80 -16.24 -24.53 6.36
CA LEU A 80 -15.31 -24.76 7.47
C LEU A 80 -16.07 -24.87 8.80
N PRO A 81 -15.88 -25.96 9.56
CA PRO A 81 -16.48 -26.09 10.90
C PRO A 81 -15.96 -25.05 11.89
N TRP A 82 -16.79 -24.66 12.85
CA TRP A 82 -16.36 -23.87 14.01
C TRP A 82 -15.27 -24.63 14.80
N GLY A 83 -14.25 -23.91 15.28
CA GLY A 83 -13.05 -24.47 15.92
C GLY A 83 -11.89 -24.75 14.95
N THR A 84 -12.07 -24.56 13.64
CA THR A 84 -10.98 -24.72 12.67
C THR A 84 -9.99 -23.55 12.77
N TYR A 85 -8.69 -23.86 12.77
CA TYR A 85 -7.58 -22.89 12.75
C TYR A 85 -6.74 -23.05 11.49
N GLY A 86 -6.16 -21.92 11.04
CA GLY A 86 -5.26 -21.88 9.89
C GLY A 86 -3.88 -22.44 10.19
N VAL A 87 -3.24 -22.98 9.16
CA VAL A 87 -1.91 -23.60 9.23
C VAL A 87 -1.02 -23.02 8.14
N THR A 88 0.21 -22.65 8.48
CA THR A 88 1.22 -22.18 7.51
C THR A 88 2.46 -23.07 7.54
N GLU A 89 2.86 -23.64 6.41
CA GLU A 89 4.13 -24.35 6.26
C GLU A 89 5.26 -23.37 5.92
N LEU A 90 6.21 -23.17 6.82
CA LEU A 90 7.28 -22.18 6.72
C LEU A 90 8.34 -22.52 5.67
N SER A 91 8.48 -23.78 5.26
CA SER A 91 9.42 -24.18 4.19
C SER A 91 8.89 -23.93 2.77
N THR A 92 7.59 -23.72 2.62
CA THR A 92 6.95 -23.49 1.31
C THR A 92 6.10 -22.22 1.28
N GLY A 93 5.76 -21.62 2.42
CA GLY A 93 4.84 -20.50 2.52
C GLY A 93 3.37 -20.88 2.30
N VAL A 94 3.05 -22.17 2.18
CA VAL A 94 1.69 -22.64 1.89
C VAL A 94 0.80 -22.47 3.12
N ASN A 95 -0.35 -21.80 2.92
CA ASN A 95 -1.44 -21.69 3.87
C ASN A 95 -2.54 -22.72 3.54
N PHE A 96 -3.01 -23.44 4.56
CA PHE A 96 -4.06 -24.45 4.42
C PHE A 96 -4.91 -24.60 5.69
N ARG A 97 -5.96 -25.42 5.60
CA ARG A 97 -7.01 -25.71 6.61
C ARG A 97 -8.01 -24.58 6.85
N ALA A 98 -7.52 -23.38 7.05
CA ALA A 98 -8.28 -22.14 7.14
C ALA A 98 -7.30 -20.96 6.94
N SER A 99 -7.81 -19.75 6.79
CA SER A 99 -6.94 -18.57 6.77
C SER A 99 -6.13 -18.49 8.07
N ALA A 100 -4.80 -18.36 7.98
CA ALA A 100 -3.96 -18.12 9.16
C ALA A 100 -4.09 -16.70 9.74
N THR A 101 -4.81 -15.81 9.05
CA THR A 101 -5.12 -14.45 9.49
C THR A 101 -6.55 -14.33 10.02
N ALA A 102 -6.80 -13.28 10.81
CA ALA A 102 -8.14 -12.98 11.30
C ALA A 102 -9.14 -12.79 10.14
N ASN A 103 -10.36 -13.26 10.33
CA ASN A 103 -11.50 -12.78 9.56
C ASN A 103 -11.81 -11.35 10.00
N ARG A 104 -12.34 -10.54 9.08
CA ARG A 104 -12.58 -9.12 9.36
C ARG A 104 -13.74 -8.56 8.56
N GLN A 105 -14.36 -7.52 9.11
CA GLN A 105 -15.31 -6.67 8.41
C GLN A 105 -15.00 -5.21 8.70
N ASP A 106 -14.83 -4.45 7.64
CA ASP A 106 -14.60 -3.02 7.62
C ASP A 106 -15.88 -2.32 7.20
N ARG A 107 -16.28 -1.30 7.95
CA ARG A 107 -17.41 -0.41 7.60
C ARG A 107 -16.96 1.03 7.69
N SER A 108 -17.19 1.78 6.64
CA SER A 108 -16.81 3.17 6.54
C SER A 108 -18.01 3.99 6.11
N LEU A 109 -18.19 5.14 6.77
CA LEU A 109 -19.13 6.18 6.36
C LEU A 109 -18.33 7.45 6.18
N GLN A 110 -18.33 7.98 4.96
CA GLN A 110 -17.60 9.18 4.61
C GLN A 110 -18.53 10.19 3.94
N THR A 111 -18.46 11.43 4.39
CA THR A 111 -19.13 12.56 3.76
C THR A 111 -18.09 13.60 3.40
N ASN A 112 -18.19 14.17 2.21
CA ASN A 112 -17.28 15.20 1.71
C ASN A 112 -18.08 16.38 1.17
N GLY A 113 -17.58 17.58 1.36
CA GLY A 113 -18.07 18.81 0.74
C GLY A 113 -16.96 19.53 -0.01
N LYS A 114 -17.36 20.30 -1.03
CA LYS A 114 -16.48 21.23 -1.74
C LYS A 114 -17.23 22.50 -2.11
N PHE A 115 -16.50 23.61 -2.12
CA PHE A 115 -16.95 24.87 -2.65
C PHE A 115 -15.76 25.62 -3.25
N PHE A 116 -15.88 26.11 -4.48
CA PHE A 116 -14.85 26.97 -5.06
C PHE A 116 -15.42 28.03 -5.99
N VAL A 117 -14.66 29.10 -6.11
CA VAL A 117 -14.94 30.25 -6.97
C VAL A 117 -13.76 30.43 -7.90
N SER A 118 -14.03 30.50 -9.20
CA SER A 118 -13.04 30.83 -10.23
C SER A 118 -13.36 32.18 -10.85
N TYR A 119 -12.35 33.02 -11.00
CA TYR A 119 -12.41 34.30 -11.70
C TYR A 119 -11.34 34.36 -12.79
N VAL A 120 -11.77 34.30 -14.04
CA VAL A 120 -10.89 34.26 -15.21
C VAL A 120 -10.93 35.58 -15.95
N THR A 121 -9.74 36.16 -16.12
CA THR A 121 -9.47 37.37 -16.90
C THR A 121 -8.53 37.01 -18.05
N GLY A 122 -8.20 37.97 -18.91
CA GLY A 122 -7.32 37.71 -20.06
C GLY A 122 -6.00 37.03 -19.67
N SER A 123 -5.31 37.52 -18.63
CA SER A 123 -4.02 37.00 -18.19
C SER A 123 -4.06 36.14 -16.93
N HIS A 124 -5.09 36.25 -16.09
CA HIS A 124 -5.20 35.52 -14.82
C HIS A 124 -6.37 34.55 -14.83
N ALA A 125 -6.17 33.33 -14.35
CA ALA A 125 -7.23 32.41 -13.99
C ALA A 125 -7.13 32.09 -12.49
N PHE A 126 -7.71 32.97 -11.69
CA PHE A 126 -7.70 32.86 -10.24
C PHE A 126 -8.77 31.87 -9.76
N LYS A 127 -8.43 31.05 -8.77
CA LYS A 127 -9.35 30.11 -8.14
C LYS A 127 -9.07 30.00 -6.64
N VAL A 128 -10.12 30.09 -5.85
CA VAL A 128 -10.11 29.91 -4.40
C VAL A 128 -11.15 28.87 -4.03
N GLY A 129 -10.85 28.02 -3.05
CA GLY A 129 -11.80 27.00 -2.65
C GLY A 129 -11.55 26.39 -1.28
N PHE A 130 -12.56 25.66 -0.84
CA PHE A 130 -12.64 24.91 0.40
C PHE A 130 -13.12 23.49 0.10
N GLN A 131 -12.60 22.54 0.85
CA GLN A 131 -13.03 21.15 0.87
C GLN A 131 -13.06 20.67 2.32
N ASP A 132 -14.02 19.82 2.65
CA ASP A 132 -14.10 19.15 3.93
C ASP A 132 -14.46 17.67 3.76
N MET A 133 -14.08 16.89 4.76
CA MET A 133 -14.48 15.51 4.92
C MET A 133 -14.67 15.21 6.41
N PHE A 134 -15.71 14.46 6.73
CA PHE A 134 -15.91 13.86 8.04
C PHE A 134 -16.47 12.45 7.86
N GLY A 135 -16.28 11.61 8.86
CA GLY A 135 -16.68 10.22 8.74
C GLY A 135 -16.20 9.35 9.88
N GLN A 136 -16.42 8.05 9.72
CA GLN A 136 -15.98 7.05 10.67
C GLN A 136 -15.59 5.78 9.95
N ARG A 137 -14.76 5.00 10.64
CA ARG A 137 -14.43 3.63 10.28
C ARG A 137 -14.69 2.74 11.49
N GLN A 138 -15.28 1.58 11.23
CA GLN A 138 -15.44 0.49 12.17
C GLN A 138 -14.81 -0.78 11.60
N LEU A 139 -13.95 -1.44 12.37
CA LEU A 139 -13.31 -2.70 11.99
C LEU A 139 -13.65 -3.76 13.05
N ASP A 140 -14.29 -4.84 12.64
CA ASP A 140 -14.48 -6.02 13.49
C ASP A 140 -13.53 -7.13 13.05
N GLN A 141 -12.94 -7.84 14.01
CA GLN A 141 -12.06 -9.00 13.77
C GLN A 141 -12.50 -10.20 14.58
N TRP A 142 -12.41 -11.40 13.98
CA TRP A 142 -12.75 -12.66 14.64
C TRP A 142 -11.97 -13.84 14.08
N THR A 143 -11.89 -14.93 14.85
CA THR A 143 -11.45 -16.24 14.36
C THR A 143 -12.64 -17.18 14.20
N LEU A 144 -12.43 -18.33 13.57
CA LEU A 144 -13.43 -19.40 13.46
C LEU A 144 -13.41 -20.28 14.72
N GLY A 145 -13.61 -19.67 15.90
CA GLY A 145 -13.67 -20.34 17.20
C GLY A 145 -12.33 -20.63 17.88
N ALA A 146 -11.33 -21.14 17.14
CA ALA A 146 -9.99 -21.33 17.69
C ALA A 146 -9.26 -19.97 17.80
N PRO A 147 -8.76 -19.55 18.97
CA PRO A 147 -8.13 -18.24 19.16
C PRO A 147 -6.65 -18.24 18.73
N PHE A 148 -6.26 -19.08 17.78
CA PHE A 148 -4.88 -19.19 17.30
C PHE A 148 -4.81 -19.72 15.86
N SER A 149 -3.64 -19.54 15.23
CA SER A 149 -3.17 -20.27 14.05
C SER A 149 -1.82 -20.91 14.36
N ILE A 150 -1.45 -21.96 13.63
CA ILE A 150 -0.17 -22.66 13.84
C ILE A 150 0.75 -22.54 12.62
N THR A 151 2.05 -22.64 12.87
CA THR A 151 3.08 -22.74 11.84
C THR A 151 3.79 -24.07 11.93
N LEU A 152 4.05 -24.66 10.77
CA LEU A 152 4.84 -25.87 10.62
C LEU A 152 6.18 -25.54 9.97
N LEU A 153 7.20 -26.33 10.23
CA LEU A 153 8.42 -26.37 9.45
C LEU A 153 8.68 -27.82 9.06
N GLN A 154 8.62 -28.10 7.75
CA GLN A 154 8.78 -29.44 7.18
C GLN A 154 7.80 -30.44 7.80
N GLY A 155 6.53 -30.04 7.96
CA GLY A 155 5.45 -30.87 8.51
C GLY A 155 5.46 -31.03 10.03
N LYS A 156 6.44 -30.48 10.76
CA LYS A 156 6.48 -30.49 12.23
C LYS A 156 6.03 -29.14 12.78
N THR A 157 5.37 -29.10 13.93
CA THR A 157 5.00 -27.83 14.56
C THR A 157 6.25 -27.02 14.92
N SER A 158 6.22 -25.73 14.60
CA SER A 158 7.29 -24.77 14.91
C SER A 158 6.79 -23.71 15.89
N GLY A 159 5.57 -23.22 15.66
CA GLY A 159 4.99 -22.17 16.48
C GLY A 159 3.49 -22.07 16.38
N LEU A 160 2.93 -21.18 17.19
CA LEU A 160 1.55 -20.74 17.10
C LEU A 160 1.47 -19.23 17.29
N THR A 161 0.46 -18.62 16.71
CA THR A 161 0.10 -17.21 16.91
C THR A 161 -1.28 -17.14 17.54
N GLN A 162 -1.36 -16.55 18.72
CA GLN A 162 -2.61 -16.38 19.47
C GLN A 162 -3.26 -15.04 19.15
N PHE A 163 -4.58 -14.99 19.32
CA PHE A 163 -5.38 -13.80 19.11
C PHE A 163 -6.36 -13.56 20.25
N THR A 164 -6.55 -12.30 20.60
CA THR A 164 -7.55 -11.89 21.62
C THR A 164 -8.96 -11.69 21.05
N TYR A 165 -9.17 -12.00 19.77
CA TYR A 165 -10.43 -11.85 19.06
C TYR A 165 -11.59 -12.64 19.71
N PRO A 166 -12.85 -12.24 19.52
CA PRO A 166 -13.30 -11.11 18.70
C PRO A 166 -13.22 -9.74 19.39
N TYR A 167 -12.98 -8.68 18.61
CA TYR A 167 -13.20 -7.30 19.04
C TYR A 167 -13.57 -6.41 17.84
N GLY A 168 -14.15 -5.23 18.12
CA GLY A 168 -14.45 -4.21 17.12
C GLY A 168 -13.88 -2.83 17.47
N THR A 169 -13.17 -2.16 16.55
CA THR A 169 -12.68 -0.80 16.75
C THR A 169 -13.57 0.20 16.04
N VAL A 170 -13.71 1.39 16.63
CA VAL A 170 -14.30 2.56 15.99
C VAL A 170 -13.32 3.72 16.09
N ALA A 171 -13.15 4.43 14.98
CA ALA A 171 -12.40 5.67 14.88
C ALA A 171 -13.16 6.67 14.01
N LYS A 172 -13.03 7.96 14.31
CA LYS A 172 -13.83 9.02 13.70
C LYS A 172 -12.96 10.17 13.23
N VAL A 173 -13.21 10.64 12.00
CA VAL A 173 -12.66 11.90 11.48
C VAL A 173 -13.64 13.00 11.85
N LYS A 174 -13.23 13.88 12.77
CA LYS A 174 -14.02 15.04 13.21
C LYS A 174 -14.11 16.07 12.09
N TRP A 175 -12.97 16.37 11.47
CA TRP A 175 -12.88 17.19 10.28
C TRP A 175 -11.56 16.90 9.56
N TYR A 176 -11.60 16.88 8.24
CA TYR A 176 -10.44 16.95 7.37
C TYR A 176 -10.73 18.03 6.34
N MET A 177 -10.19 19.22 6.58
CA MET A 177 -10.45 20.41 5.80
C MET A 177 -9.25 20.81 4.97
N GLY A 178 -9.50 21.42 3.82
CA GLY A 178 -8.49 22.06 3.02
C GLY A 178 -9.00 23.32 2.37
N THR A 179 -8.27 24.42 2.55
CA THR A 179 -8.56 25.72 1.92
C THR A 179 -7.39 26.09 1.02
N PHE A 180 -7.67 26.58 -0.18
CA PHE A 180 -6.62 26.91 -1.14
C PHE A 180 -6.93 28.17 -1.93
N ALA A 181 -5.86 28.76 -2.44
CA ALA A 181 -5.88 29.78 -3.48
C ALA A 181 -4.85 29.41 -4.53
N GLN A 182 -5.21 29.60 -5.81
CA GLN A 182 -4.31 29.40 -6.92
C GLN A 182 -4.58 30.41 -8.04
N ASP A 183 -3.55 30.72 -8.80
CA ASP A 183 -3.63 31.56 -9.99
C ASP A 183 -2.79 30.97 -11.10
N GLN A 184 -3.38 30.89 -12.30
CA GLN A 184 -2.61 30.70 -13.52
C GLN A 184 -2.44 32.09 -14.16
N TRP A 185 -1.21 32.58 -14.18
CA TRP A 185 -0.87 33.91 -14.68
C TRP A 185 -0.01 33.82 -15.93
N THR A 186 -0.53 34.27 -17.06
CA THR A 186 0.18 34.36 -18.32
C THR A 186 0.71 35.78 -18.56
N ILE A 187 2.02 35.91 -18.71
CA ILE A 187 2.75 37.14 -19.02
C ILE A 187 3.58 36.88 -20.26
N ASP A 188 3.16 37.45 -21.40
CA ASP A 188 3.83 37.24 -22.70
C ASP A 188 4.03 35.73 -22.97
N ARG A 189 5.28 35.26 -23.00
CA ARG A 189 5.66 33.87 -23.31
C ARG A 189 5.78 32.97 -22.09
N MET A 190 5.52 33.50 -20.89
CA MET A 190 5.62 32.80 -19.61
C MET A 190 4.23 32.59 -19.01
N THR A 191 3.93 31.36 -18.58
CA THR A 191 2.76 31.06 -17.74
C THR A 191 3.23 30.53 -16.40
N LEU A 192 2.84 31.21 -15.33
CA LEU A 192 3.07 30.83 -13.96
C LEU A 192 1.82 30.14 -13.40
N ASN A 193 2.00 29.06 -12.65
CA ASN A 193 0.96 28.41 -11.87
C ASN A 193 1.35 28.54 -10.40
N LEU A 194 0.67 29.40 -9.67
CA LEU A 194 0.99 29.72 -8.29
C LEU A 194 -0.15 29.23 -7.41
N GLY A 195 0.14 28.34 -6.46
CA GLY A 195 -0.87 27.77 -5.59
C GLY A 195 -0.36 27.57 -4.17
N VAL A 196 -1.25 27.79 -3.20
CA VAL A 196 -1.02 27.44 -1.80
C VAL A 196 -2.27 26.80 -1.24
N ARG A 197 -2.09 25.76 -0.43
CA ARG A 197 -3.17 25.08 0.27
C ARG A 197 -2.83 24.96 1.75
N PHE A 198 -3.79 25.32 2.59
CA PHE A 198 -3.83 24.95 4.00
C PHE A 198 -4.65 23.66 4.13
N ASP A 199 -4.09 22.66 4.79
CA ASP A 199 -4.78 21.42 5.14
C ASP A 199 -4.80 21.25 6.65
N ALA A 200 -5.92 20.79 7.20
CA ALA A 200 -6.03 20.45 8.61
C ALA A 200 -6.84 19.16 8.79
N LEU A 201 -6.34 18.26 9.63
CA LEU A 201 -6.98 16.97 9.94
C LEU A 201 -7.12 16.81 11.45
N ASN A 202 -8.31 16.41 11.90
CA ASN A 202 -8.58 15.99 13.27
C ASN A 202 -9.38 14.69 13.29
N ALA A 203 -8.84 13.70 13.99
CA ALA A 203 -9.51 12.44 14.26
C ALA A 203 -9.46 12.09 15.75
N TYR A 204 -10.36 11.20 16.17
CA TYR A 204 -10.49 10.79 17.56
C TYR A 204 -11.02 9.35 17.66
N VAL A 205 -10.82 8.77 18.84
CA VAL A 205 -11.28 7.44 19.23
C VAL A 205 -12.37 7.62 20.29
N PRO A 206 -13.64 7.25 20.02
CA PRO A 206 -14.67 7.28 21.05
C PRO A 206 -14.38 6.25 22.16
N ALA A 207 -14.99 6.45 23.33
CA ALA A 207 -14.93 5.46 24.41
C ALA A 207 -15.52 4.12 23.95
N GLN A 208 -14.82 3.02 24.28
CA GLN A 208 -15.14 1.68 23.79
C GLN A 208 -15.05 0.65 24.92
N THR A 209 -16.00 -0.28 24.95
CA THR A 209 -16.07 -1.36 25.94
C THR A 209 -16.20 -2.69 25.23
N TYR A 210 -15.44 -3.66 25.72
CA TYR A 210 -15.26 -4.98 25.14
C TYR A 210 -15.63 -6.05 26.16
N PRO A 211 -16.49 -7.03 25.79
CA PRO A 211 -16.72 -8.18 26.64
C PRO A 211 -15.45 -9.04 26.75
N ALA A 212 -15.44 -9.96 27.72
CA ALA A 212 -14.39 -10.97 27.81
C ALA A 212 -14.44 -11.89 26.57
N THR A 213 -13.27 -12.37 26.14
CA THR A 213 -13.10 -13.40 25.11
C THR A 213 -12.37 -14.60 25.72
N PRO A 214 -12.18 -15.72 25.01
CA PRO A 214 -11.56 -16.91 25.60
C PRO A 214 -10.18 -16.68 26.24
N LEU A 215 -9.39 -15.72 25.74
CA LEU A 215 -8.03 -15.47 26.22
C LEU A 215 -7.89 -14.21 27.08
N VAL A 216 -8.91 -13.34 27.12
CA VAL A 216 -8.82 -12.02 27.75
C VAL A 216 -10.08 -11.63 28.50
N ASP A 217 -9.90 -10.91 29.60
CA ASP A 217 -11.03 -10.39 30.37
C ASP A 217 -11.69 -9.20 29.66
N ALA A 218 -12.85 -8.78 30.19
CA ALA A 218 -13.53 -7.59 29.70
C ALA A 218 -12.66 -6.33 29.90
N ARG A 219 -12.68 -5.42 28.94
CA ARG A 219 -11.84 -4.23 28.90
C ARG A 219 -12.67 -3.01 28.53
N SER A 220 -12.40 -1.86 29.14
CA SER A 220 -13.05 -0.60 28.80
C SER A 220 -12.02 0.50 28.72
N PHE A 221 -12.14 1.34 27.70
CA PHE A 221 -11.20 2.41 27.40
C PHE A 221 -11.95 3.72 27.20
N ARG A 222 -11.41 4.79 27.80
CA ARG A 222 -11.89 6.16 27.60
C ARG A 222 -11.63 6.63 26.17
N ALA A 223 -12.34 7.68 25.78
CA ALA A 223 -12.09 8.35 24.52
C ALA A 223 -10.67 8.95 24.46
N ILE A 224 -10.11 9.02 23.24
CA ILE A 224 -8.88 9.74 22.92
C ILE A 224 -9.21 10.79 21.87
N GLU A 225 -8.98 12.05 22.22
CA GLU A 225 -9.16 13.19 21.34
C GLU A 225 -7.84 13.59 20.67
N ASP A 226 -7.93 14.29 19.54
CA ASP A 226 -6.78 14.89 18.82
C ASP A 226 -5.69 13.89 18.42
N ALA A 227 -6.09 12.74 17.86
CA ALA A 227 -5.18 11.67 17.46
C ALA A 227 -5.44 11.26 16.00
N PRO A 228 -5.01 12.08 15.02
CA PRO A 228 -4.17 13.26 15.15
C PRO A 228 -4.95 14.58 15.16
N ASN A 229 -4.25 15.70 15.39
CA ASN A 229 -4.69 17.08 15.17
C ASN A 229 -3.56 17.86 14.45
N TRP A 230 -3.58 17.83 13.12
CA TRP A 230 -2.53 18.40 12.27
C TRP A 230 -2.98 19.61 11.48
N LYS A 231 -2.00 20.45 11.17
CA LYS A 231 -2.12 21.63 10.30
C LYS A 231 -0.91 21.68 9.36
N ASP A 232 -1.14 21.92 8.09
CA ASP A 232 -0.11 21.87 7.05
C ASP A 232 -0.29 23.00 6.04
N ILE A 233 0.82 23.54 5.53
CA ILE A 233 0.85 24.46 4.39
C ILE A 233 1.57 23.79 3.23
N ASN A 234 0.91 23.76 2.08
CA ASN A 234 1.27 22.98 0.91
C ASN A 234 1.35 23.88 -0.32
N PRO A 235 2.52 24.48 -0.61
CA PRO A 235 2.72 25.26 -1.83
C PRO A 235 2.81 24.37 -3.07
N ARG A 236 2.39 24.90 -4.21
CA ARG A 236 2.56 24.33 -5.55
C ARG A 236 2.90 25.46 -6.52
N LEU A 237 4.05 25.36 -7.15
CA LEU A 237 4.61 26.39 -8.03
C LEU A 237 5.00 25.75 -9.36
N GLY A 238 4.49 26.28 -10.46
CA GLY A 238 4.82 25.83 -11.80
C GLY A 238 5.15 26.98 -12.73
N VAL A 239 6.02 26.74 -13.70
CA VAL A 239 6.33 27.66 -14.79
C VAL A 239 6.33 26.91 -16.11
N ALA A 240 5.77 27.53 -17.14
CA ALA A 240 5.91 27.11 -18.52
C ALA A 240 6.37 28.31 -19.35
N TYR A 241 7.44 28.15 -20.13
CA TYR A 241 8.01 29.22 -20.94
C TYR A 241 8.16 28.76 -22.38
N ASP A 242 7.54 29.48 -23.32
CA ASP A 242 7.75 29.29 -24.74
C ASP A 242 9.10 29.89 -25.16
N LEU A 243 10.08 29.04 -25.48
CA LEU A 243 11.48 29.41 -25.73
C LEU A 243 11.69 30.25 -26.99
N PHE A 244 10.77 30.22 -27.95
CA PHE A 244 10.91 30.97 -29.21
C PHE A 244 9.72 31.87 -29.54
N GLY A 245 8.64 31.84 -28.74
CA GLY A 245 7.42 32.61 -29.02
C GLY A 245 6.60 32.01 -30.17
N THR A 246 6.85 30.75 -30.49
CA THR A 246 6.22 30.03 -31.62
C THR A 246 5.19 29.00 -31.16
N GLY A 247 5.06 28.77 -29.85
CA GLY A 247 4.28 27.70 -29.24
C GLY A 247 4.88 26.30 -29.42
N LYS A 248 6.00 26.16 -30.14
CA LYS A 248 6.57 24.86 -30.53
C LYS A 248 7.58 24.29 -29.54
N THR A 249 8.22 25.12 -28.73
CA THR A 249 9.22 24.65 -27.75
C THR A 249 8.92 25.26 -26.40
N ALA A 250 8.52 24.42 -25.44
CA ALA A 250 8.21 24.85 -24.09
C ALA A 250 9.15 24.18 -23.08
N VAL A 251 9.77 24.99 -22.22
CA VAL A 251 10.43 24.51 -21.00
C VAL A 251 9.43 24.64 -19.85
N LYS A 252 9.32 23.60 -19.05
CA LYS A 252 8.38 23.53 -17.92
C LYS A 252 9.12 23.09 -16.67
N ALA A 253 8.78 23.69 -15.54
CA ALA A 253 9.23 23.25 -14.24
C ALA A 253 8.09 23.35 -13.21
N ASN A 254 8.07 22.44 -12.25
CA ASN A 254 7.10 22.38 -11.16
C ASN A 254 7.80 22.02 -9.85
N LEU A 255 7.34 22.60 -8.75
CA LEU A 255 7.73 22.28 -7.38
C LEU A 255 6.44 22.21 -6.55
N GLY A 256 6.21 21.10 -5.86
CA GLY A 256 5.04 20.94 -4.99
C GLY A 256 5.36 20.22 -3.71
N ARG A 257 4.69 20.61 -2.62
CA ARG A 257 4.62 19.81 -1.39
C ARG A 257 3.26 19.12 -1.30
N TYR A 258 3.28 17.84 -0.98
CA TYR A 258 2.11 17.00 -0.79
C TYR A 258 2.22 16.35 0.58
N VAL A 259 1.12 16.31 1.32
CA VAL A 259 1.05 15.63 2.62
C VAL A 259 0.28 14.34 2.48
N GLU A 260 0.61 13.38 3.34
CA GLU A 260 -0.07 12.09 3.36
C GLU A 260 -1.59 12.26 3.54
N ALA A 261 -2.34 11.56 2.68
CA ALA A 261 -3.79 11.50 2.77
C ALA A 261 -4.19 10.47 3.83
N VAL A 262 -4.29 10.92 5.08
CA VAL A 262 -4.69 10.09 6.23
C VAL A 262 -6.14 10.39 6.60
N THR A 263 -6.93 9.35 6.89
CA THR A 263 -8.27 9.46 7.45
C THR A 263 -8.27 9.05 8.93
N THR A 264 -8.76 7.85 9.27
CA THR A 264 -8.73 7.30 10.62
C THR A 264 -7.44 6.56 10.95
N GLY A 265 -6.49 6.39 10.01
CA GLY A 265 -5.32 5.52 10.19
C GLY A 265 -4.58 5.72 11.52
N TYR A 266 -4.26 6.97 11.87
CA TYR A 266 -3.59 7.28 13.15
C TYR A 266 -4.49 7.06 14.36
N SER A 267 -5.77 7.45 14.29
CA SER A 267 -6.75 7.16 15.36
C SER A 267 -7.00 5.66 15.55
N ASP A 268 -6.91 4.86 14.49
CA ASP A 268 -7.08 3.41 14.56
C ASP A 268 -5.93 2.76 15.35
N VAL A 269 -4.69 3.20 15.12
CA VAL A 269 -3.51 2.62 15.80
C VAL A 269 -3.27 3.18 17.20
N VAL A 270 -3.69 4.41 17.51
CA VAL A 270 -3.71 4.92 18.89
C VAL A 270 -4.90 4.41 19.70
N ASN A 271 -5.88 3.76 19.07
CA ASN A 271 -7.02 3.20 19.79
C ASN A 271 -6.49 2.22 20.87
N PRO A 272 -6.82 2.42 22.16
CA PRO A 272 -6.23 1.63 23.24
C PRO A 272 -6.40 0.12 23.10
N ILE A 273 -7.49 -0.35 22.46
CA ILE A 273 -7.62 -1.78 22.18
C ILE A 273 -6.54 -2.24 21.20
N VAL A 274 -6.26 -1.49 20.13
CA VAL A 274 -5.26 -1.82 19.09
C VAL A 274 -3.84 -1.62 19.60
N ALA A 275 -3.62 -0.59 20.41
CA ALA A 275 -2.34 -0.29 21.04
C ALA A 275 -2.00 -1.24 22.21
N ALA A 276 -2.98 -2.05 22.65
CA ALA A 276 -2.76 -3.22 23.49
C ALA A 276 -2.42 -4.45 22.64
N VAL A 277 -1.92 -5.49 23.30
CA VAL A 277 -1.39 -6.67 22.61
C VAL A 277 -2.52 -7.64 22.26
N ASN A 278 -2.99 -7.58 21.02
CA ASN A 278 -4.07 -8.45 20.53
C ASN A 278 -3.60 -9.72 19.80
N SER A 279 -2.32 -9.80 19.47
CA SER A 279 -1.68 -10.98 18.89
C SER A 279 -0.29 -11.19 19.47
N ALA A 280 0.07 -12.43 19.75
CA ALA A 280 1.43 -12.79 20.15
C ALA A 280 1.74 -14.21 19.67
N SER A 281 3.00 -14.45 19.33
CA SER A 281 3.47 -15.74 18.84
C SER A 281 4.33 -16.43 19.88
N ARG A 282 4.42 -17.76 19.81
CA ARG A 282 5.31 -18.58 20.64
C ARG A 282 5.69 -19.85 19.92
N THR A 283 6.75 -20.50 20.38
CA THR A 283 7.07 -21.86 19.95
C THR A 283 5.97 -22.82 20.40
N PHE A 284 5.73 -23.83 19.56
CA PHE A 284 4.73 -24.87 19.79
C PHE A 284 5.30 -26.20 19.32
N THR A 285 5.46 -27.13 20.26
CA THR A 285 5.95 -28.48 20.01
C THR A 285 4.86 -29.46 20.41
N ASP A 286 4.15 -29.99 19.42
CA ASP A 286 3.15 -31.04 19.60
C ASP A 286 3.83 -32.35 20.05
N GLN A 287 3.41 -32.88 21.19
CA GLN A 287 3.97 -34.09 21.81
C GLN A 287 3.15 -35.35 21.51
N ASN A 288 1.91 -35.22 21.05
CA ASN A 288 0.99 -36.35 20.88
C ASN A 288 0.45 -36.53 19.45
N GLY A 289 0.81 -35.63 18.53
CA GLY A 289 0.50 -35.70 17.11
C GLY A 289 -0.90 -35.23 16.74
N ASN A 290 -1.61 -34.52 17.64
CA ASN A 290 -2.96 -34.01 17.39
C ASN A 290 -2.98 -32.62 16.72
N PHE A 291 -1.82 -31.97 16.56
CA PHE A 291 -1.64 -30.62 16.04
C PHE A 291 -2.46 -29.53 16.77
N TYR A 292 -2.82 -29.78 18.03
CA TYR A 292 -3.60 -28.91 18.89
C TYR A 292 -2.76 -28.57 20.13
N PRO A 293 -2.66 -27.29 20.53
CA PRO A 293 -1.82 -26.91 21.66
C PRO A 293 -2.41 -27.37 23.00
N ASP A 294 -1.84 -28.42 23.58
CA ASP A 294 -2.19 -28.94 24.91
C ASP A 294 -1.45 -28.15 26.00
N CYS A 295 -1.82 -26.87 26.13
CA CYS A 295 -1.21 -25.93 27.05
C CYS A 295 -2.20 -24.83 27.49
N ASP A 296 -1.89 -24.11 28.57
CA ASP A 296 -2.63 -22.92 28.95
C ASP A 296 -2.29 -21.75 28.01
N LEU A 297 -3.26 -21.37 27.17
CA LEU A 297 -3.15 -20.25 26.23
C LEU A 297 -3.16 -18.86 26.91
N ARG A 298 -3.59 -18.77 28.17
CA ARG A 298 -3.55 -17.52 28.96
C ARG A 298 -2.22 -17.32 29.68
N SER A 299 -1.47 -18.39 29.92
CA SER A 299 -0.12 -18.30 30.48
C SER A 299 0.86 -17.68 29.46
N VAL A 300 1.57 -16.64 29.91
CA VAL A 300 2.57 -15.92 29.10
C VAL A 300 3.96 -16.57 29.16
N SER A 301 4.19 -17.41 30.18
CA SER A 301 5.41 -18.19 30.35
C SER A 301 5.29 -19.54 29.64
N ALA A 302 6.43 -20.16 29.35
CA ALA A 302 6.46 -21.51 28.79
C ALA A 302 5.69 -22.49 29.70
N ASN A 303 4.82 -23.30 29.12
CA ASN A 303 4.01 -24.28 29.83
C ASN A 303 3.60 -25.41 28.88
N LEU A 304 3.81 -26.66 29.32
CA LEU A 304 3.53 -27.87 28.54
C LEU A 304 4.13 -27.79 27.12
N GLU A 305 3.30 -27.86 26.07
CA GLU A 305 3.71 -27.84 24.66
C GLU A 305 4.08 -26.45 24.13
N CYS A 306 3.86 -25.40 24.93
CA CYS A 306 3.93 -24.02 24.49
C CYS A 306 5.10 -23.28 25.12
N GLY A 307 5.87 -22.57 24.29
CA GLY A 307 6.95 -21.70 24.74
C GLY A 307 6.47 -20.39 25.37
N ALA A 308 7.42 -19.54 25.75
CA ALA A 308 7.11 -18.19 26.22
C ALA A 308 6.53 -17.32 25.08
N LEU A 309 5.62 -16.41 25.41
CA LEU A 309 5.05 -15.49 24.43
C LEU A 309 6.06 -14.44 23.98
N SER A 310 6.01 -14.11 22.69
CA SER A 310 6.76 -13.01 22.07
C SER A 310 6.38 -11.63 22.61
N ASN A 311 5.32 -11.54 23.42
CA ASN A 311 4.96 -10.36 24.17
C ASN A 311 4.24 -10.74 25.47
N VAL A 312 4.87 -10.46 26.62
CA VAL A 312 4.35 -10.84 27.95
C VAL A 312 3.13 -10.02 28.39
N ASN A 313 2.81 -8.94 27.66
CA ASN A 313 1.61 -8.14 27.88
C ASN A 313 0.41 -8.63 27.05
N PHE A 314 0.54 -9.75 26.33
CA PHE A 314 -0.56 -10.38 25.59
C PHE A 314 -1.80 -10.52 26.46
N GLY A 315 -2.92 -10.03 25.94
CA GLY A 315 -4.22 -10.15 26.57
C GLY A 315 -4.46 -9.27 27.81
N ARG A 316 -3.48 -8.46 28.21
CA ARG A 316 -3.66 -7.46 29.26
C ARG A 316 -4.37 -6.22 28.71
N GLY A 317 -5.12 -5.52 29.56
CA GLY A 317 -5.74 -4.22 29.23
C GLY A 317 -4.76 -3.04 29.23
N ILE A 318 -3.47 -3.30 28.97
CA ILE A 318 -2.39 -2.33 29.06
C ILE A 318 -2.00 -1.90 27.65
N VAL A 319 -1.90 -0.58 27.44
CA VAL A 319 -1.36 -0.01 26.21
C VAL A 319 0.15 -0.20 26.20
N THR A 320 0.66 -0.94 25.22
CA THR A 320 2.11 -1.19 25.05
C THR A 320 2.72 -0.41 23.90
N THR A 321 1.90 0.31 23.13
CA THR A 321 2.37 1.21 22.08
C THR A 321 1.86 2.61 22.36
N ALA A 322 2.77 3.51 22.73
CA ALA A 322 2.48 4.93 22.89
C ALA A 322 2.99 5.70 21.67
N PHE A 323 2.34 6.82 21.36
CA PHE A 323 2.79 7.77 20.36
C PHE A 323 3.33 9.01 21.05
N ASP A 324 4.41 9.55 20.49
CA ASP A 324 4.90 10.87 20.81
C ASP A 324 3.80 11.91 20.51
N PRO A 325 3.37 12.72 21.51
CA PRO A 325 2.41 13.80 21.28
C PRO A 325 2.83 14.74 20.14
N ASP A 326 4.13 14.91 19.93
CA ASP A 326 4.68 15.75 18.87
C ASP A 326 4.47 15.18 17.46
N VAL A 327 4.24 13.87 17.32
CA VAL A 327 3.84 13.24 16.06
C VAL A 327 2.35 13.47 15.79
N LEU A 328 1.53 13.51 16.85
CA LEU A 328 0.07 13.57 16.71
C LEU A 328 -0.48 14.98 16.56
N LYS A 329 0.22 16.01 17.06
CA LYS A 329 -0.35 17.36 17.19
C LYS A 329 0.56 18.45 16.68
N GLY A 330 -0.01 19.41 15.94
CA GLY A 330 0.66 20.67 15.58
C GLY A 330 0.85 20.89 14.08
N TRP A 331 1.78 21.79 13.75
CA TRP A 331 2.05 22.22 12.38
C TRP A 331 3.16 21.40 11.72
N GLY A 332 2.97 21.00 10.47
CA GLY A 332 4.00 20.34 9.65
C GLY A 332 4.48 19.01 10.21
N LYS A 333 3.65 18.33 11.00
CA LYS A 333 3.96 17.05 11.66
C LYS A 333 3.67 15.83 10.79
N ARG A 334 2.75 15.96 9.83
CA ARG A 334 2.33 14.87 8.95
C ARG A 334 3.47 14.43 8.01
N PRO A 335 3.60 13.13 7.69
CA PRO A 335 4.45 12.68 6.58
C PRO A 335 4.13 13.44 5.29
N TYR A 336 5.19 13.77 4.54
CA TYR A 336 5.07 14.58 3.34
C TYR A 336 6.02 14.12 2.25
N ASP A 337 5.70 14.53 1.03
CA ASP A 337 6.48 14.38 -0.18
C ASP A 337 6.70 15.77 -0.80
N TRP A 338 7.93 16.04 -1.18
CA TRP A 338 8.23 17.12 -2.12
C TRP A 338 8.54 16.56 -3.49
N GLU A 339 7.87 17.11 -4.48
CA GLU A 339 8.08 16.75 -5.88
C GLU A 339 8.69 17.95 -6.61
N VAL A 340 9.73 17.68 -7.40
CA VAL A 340 10.18 18.58 -8.47
C VAL A 340 10.05 17.87 -9.82
N GLN A 341 9.53 18.58 -10.80
CA GLN A 341 9.52 18.15 -12.20
C GLN A 341 10.14 19.23 -13.06
N ALA A 342 10.99 18.85 -14.02
CA ALA A 342 11.56 19.76 -14.99
C ALA A 342 11.65 19.08 -16.34
N GLY A 343 11.21 19.74 -17.40
CA GLY A 343 11.15 19.12 -18.71
C GLY A 343 11.08 20.08 -19.87
N VAL A 344 11.29 19.52 -21.05
CA VAL A 344 11.16 20.22 -22.34
C VAL A 344 10.15 19.47 -23.20
N GLN A 345 9.33 20.22 -23.91
CA GLN A 345 8.44 19.71 -24.94
C GLN A 345 8.71 20.45 -26.24
N HIS A 346 8.82 19.71 -27.35
CA HIS A 346 9.06 20.26 -28.67
C HIS A 346 8.14 19.64 -29.72
N GLU A 347 7.51 20.49 -30.52
CA GLU A 347 6.87 20.12 -31.79
C GLU A 347 7.88 20.30 -32.93
N PHE A 348 8.29 19.18 -33.53
CA PHE A 348 9.22 19.18 -34.66
C PHE A 348 8.53 19.55 -35.97
N SER A 349 7.29 19.08 -36.14
CA SER A 349 6.45 19.36 -37.30
C SER A 349 4.97 19.14 -36.92
N PRO A 350 4.02 19.62 -37.74
CA PRO A 350 2.60 19.35 -37.48
C PRO A 350 2.34 17.85 -37.36
N GLY A 351 1.88 17.43 -36.18
CA GLY A 351 1.62 16.03 -35.87
C GLY A 351 2.80 15.26 -35.27
N LEU A 352 4.01 15.82 -35.17
CA LEU A 352 5.14 15.19 -34.48
C LEU A 352 5.62 16.04 -33.31
N SER A 353 5.51 15.51 -32.09
CA SER A 353 6.04 16.13 -30.88
C SER A 353 6.74 15.13 -29.98
N MET A 354 7.72 15.61 -29.22
CA MET A 354 8.34 14.85 -28.15
C MET A 354 8.46 15.68 -26.87
N SER A 355 8.52 14.99 -25.74
CA SER A 355 8.80 15.59 -24.44
C SER A 355 9.76 14.72 -23.64
N ALA A 356 10.61 15.36 -22.86
CA ALA A 356 11.44 14.73 -21.85
C ALA A 356 11.24 15.46 -20.52
N THR A 357 10.94 14.72 -19.45
CA THR A 357 10.70 15.27 -18.11
C THR A 357 11.51 14.47 -17.10
N TYR A 358 12.28 15.17 -16.27
CA TYR A 358 12.90 14.63 -15.06
C TYR A 358 11.97 14.88 -13.88
N THR A 359 11.78 13.85 -13.07
CA THR A 359 10.95 13.88 -11.85
C THR A 359 11.80 13.42 -10.68
N ARG A 360 11.71 14.13 -9.55
CA ARG A 360 12.31 13.72 -8.29
C ARG A 360 11.33 13.95 -7.15
N HIS A 361 11.14 12.91 -6.35
CA HIS A 361 10.42 12.97 -5.07
C HIS A 361 11.42 12.84 -3.93
N TRP A 362 11.14 13.51 -2.81
CA TRP A 362 11.83 13.27 -1.56
C TRP A 362 10.88 13.39 -0.38
N TRP A 363 10.81 12.31 0.39
CA TRP A 363 9.89 12.20 1.52
C TRP A 363 10.52 12.72 2.81
N GLY A 364 9.67 13.04 3.78
CA GLY A 364 10.11 13.47 5.11
C GLY A 364 9.06 13.21 6.18
N ASN A 365 9.44 13.52 7.44
CA ASN A 365 8.70 13.17 8.65
C ASN A 365 8.52 11.64 8.84
N PHE A 366 9.58 10.88 8.56
CA PHE A 366 9.66 9.44 8.83
C PHE A 366 9.43 9.13 10.32
N LEU A 367 8.71 8.05 10.58
CA LEU A 367 8.42 7.56 11.93
C LEU A 367 9.21 6.28 12.24
N VAL A 368 9.56 6.14 13.50
CA VAL A 368 10.20 4.94 14.07
C VAL A 368 9.44 4.45 15.28
N THR A 369 9.56 3.16 15.55
CA THR A 369 9.10 2.53 16.78
C THR A 369 10.32 2.13 17.59
N ASP A 370 10.41 2.64 18.82
CA ASP A 370 11.48 2.37 19.78
C ASP A 370 10.90 1.60 20.97
N ASN A 371 11.46 0.45 21.33
CA ASN A 371 10.99 -0.31 22.48
C ASN A 371 11.74 0.08 23.76
N LEU A 372 11.18 1.00 24.52
CA LEU A 372 11.78 1.52 25.77
C LEU A 372 12.08 0.46 26.86
N ALA A 373 11.63 -0.79 26.71
CA ALA A 373 11.95 -1.88 27.63
C ALA A 373 13.32 -2.55 27.35
N VAL A 374 13.88 -2.36 26.16
CA VAL A 374 15.13 -2.96 25.72
C VAL A 374 16.01 -1.89 25.06
N SER A 375 17.19 -2.28 24.61
CA SER A 375 18.17 -1.39 23.98
C SER A 375 18.93 -2.14 22.90
N PRO A 376 19.63 -1.47 21.96
CA PRO A 376 20.46 -2.15 20.97
C PRO A 376 21.50 -3.10 21.58
N SER A 377 21.96 -2.83 22.82
CA SER A 377 22.91 -3.67 23.54
C SER A 377 22.32 -4.98 24.08
N ASP A 378 20.99 -5.08 24.16
CA ASP A 378 20.29 -6.31 24.53
C ASP A 378 20.20 -7.32 23.37
N TYR A 379 20.74 -7.00 22.19
CA TYR A 379 20.75 -7.87 21.03
C TYR A 379 22.16 -8.39 20.74
N SER A 380 22.25 -9.65 20.32
CA SER A 380 23.50 -10.28 19.91
C SER A 380 23.48 -10.52 18.41
N PRO A 381 24.53 -10.11 17.67
CA PRO A 381 24.61 -10.35 16.25
C PRO A 381 24.88 -11.83 15.97
N PHE A 382 24.41 -12.31 14.83
CA PHE A 382 24.77 -13.61 14.30
C PHE A 382 24.87 -13.58 12.78
N CYS A 383 25.48 -14.65 12.26
CA CYS A 383 25.57 -14.92 10.84
C CYS A 383 24.94 -16.27 10.53
N ILE A 384 24.45 -16.43 9.30
CA ILE A 384 24.07 -17.72 8.75
C ILE A 384 24.84 -17.99 7.48
N LYS A 385 25.07 -19.27 7.19
CA LYS A 385 25.50 -19.68 5.86
C LYS A 385 24.26 -19.75 4.97
N ALA A 386 24.22 -18.93 3.93
CA ALA A 386 23.16 -18.99 2.95
C ALA A 386 23.09 -20.40 2.35
N PRO A 387 21.90 -20.99 2.18
CA PRO A 387 21.75 -22.25 1.46
C PRO A 387 22.41 -22.19 0.07
N VAL A 388 22.92 -23.32 -0.42
CA VAL A 388 23.47 -23.40 -1.79
C VAL A 388 22.31 -23.57 -2.75
N ASN A 389 22.16 -22.64 -3.69
CA ASN A 389 21.14 -22.66 -4.73
C ASN A 389 21.60 -21.81 -5.92
N PRO A 390 21.64 -22.34 -7.15
CA PRO A 390 22.06 -21.58 -8.33
C PRO A 390 21.28 -20.29 -8.59
N ASN A 391 20.04 -20.20 -8.11
CA ASN A 391 19.18 -19.03 -8.26
C ASN A 391 19.43 -17.94 -7.20
N LEU A 392 20.21 -18.23 -6.15
CA LEU A 392 20.68 -17.22 -5.20
C LEU A 392 21.86 -16.44 -5.79
N PRO A 393 22.08 -15.18 -5.37
CA PRO A 393 23.26 -14.42 -5.77
C PRO A 393 24.55 -15.21 -5.48
N ALA A 394 25.45 -15.28 -6.46
CA ALA A 394 26.69 -16.05 -6.43
C ALA A 394 26.53 -17.56 -6.11
N GLY A 395 25.33 -18.14 -6.31
CA GLY A 395 25.04 -19.56 -6.05
C GLY A 395 24.78 -19.91 -4.58
N GLY A 396 24.73 -18.90 -3.70
CA GLY A 396 24.60 -19.09 -2.25
C GLY A 396 25.84 -19.69 -1.59
N GLY A 397 25.69 -20.31 -0.41
CA GLY A 397 26.80 -20.90 0.34
C GLY A 397 27.74 -19.89 1.02
N ASN A 398 27.59 -18.60 0.73
CA ASN A 398 28.29 -17.50 1.39
C ASN A 398 27.73 -17.24 2.80
N GLN A 399 28.56 -16.68 3.66
CA GLN A 399 28.13 -16.23 4.98
C GLN A 399 27.42 -14.87 4.86
N ILE A 400 26.26 -14.73 5.48
CA ILE A 400 25.50 -13.49 5.59
C ILE A 400 25.40 -13.14 7.08
N CYS A 401 25.85 -11.94 7.43
CA CYS A 401 25.92 -11.44 8.80
C CYS A 401 25.06 -10.19 8.98
N GLY A 402 24.93 -9.75 10.23
CA GLY A 402 24.16 -8.56 10.58
C GLY A 402 22.72 -8.89 10.97
N PHE A 403 22.38 -10.15 11.16
CA PHE A 403 21.14 -10.51 11.84
C PHE A 403 21.34 -10.41 13.35
N TYR A 404 20.26 -10.21 14.09
CA TYR A 404 20.30 -10.02 15.53
C TYR A 404 19.21 -10.85 16.21
N ASP A 405 19.54 -11.41 17.37
CA ASP A 405 18.57 -12.04 18.26
C ASP A 405 18.65 -11.39 19.64
N ILE A 406 17.48 -11.16 20.24
CA ILE A 406 17.37 -10.50 21.54
C ILE A 406 17.91 -11.41 22.65
N ASN A 407 18.43 -10.84 23.73
CA ASN A 407 18.83 -11.59 24.92
C ASN A 407 17.60 -12.34 25.49
N PRO A 408 17.70 -13.64 25.83
CA PRO A 408 16.59 -14.41 26.39
C PRO A 408 15.96 -13.77 27.64
N ASN A 409 16.75 -13.06 28.46
CA ASN A 409 16.25 -12.36 29.65
C ASN A 409 15.37 -11.13 29.33
N LYS A 410 15.41 -10.65 28.08
CA LYS A 410 14.65 -9.53 27.56
C LYS A 410 13.53 -9.96 26.61
N PHE A 411 13.45 -11.25 26.28
CA PHE A 411 12.45 -11.79 25.37
C PHE A 411 11.02 -11.48 25.86
N GLY A 412 10.17 -11.03 24.94
CA GLY A 412 8.77 -10.71 25.21
C GLY A 412 8.53 -9.38 25.95
N GLN A 413 9.56 -8.65 26.37
CA GLN A 413 9.40 -7.33 26.98
C GLN A 413 9.16 -6.27 25.89
N VAL A 414 7.95 -5.70 25.85
CA VAL A 414 7.54 -4.74 24.82
C VAL A 414 6.87 -3.53 25.47
N ASN A 415 7.43 -2.36 25.20
CA ASN A 415 6.94 -1.02 25.54
C ASN A 415 7.34 -0.05 24.42
N ASN A 416 6.58 -0.09 23.33
CA ASN A 416 6.83 0.65 22.12
C ASN A 416 6.49 2.14 22.27
N TYR A 417 7.34 2.98 21.71
CA TYR A 417 7.18 4.42 21.60
C TYR A 417 7.39 4.85 20.14
N ILE A 418 6.35 5.42 19.53
CA ILE A 418 6.41 5.88 18.14
C ILE A 418 6.77 7.36 18.12
N THR A 419 7.89 7.70 17.50
CA THR A 419 8.39 9.08 17.39
C THR A 419 9.06 9.30 16.02
N TYR A 420 9.61 10.48 15.76
CA TYR A 420 10.29 10.78 14.50
C TYR A 420 11.67 10.13 14.41
N ALA A 421 12.01 9.61 13.23
CA ALA A 421 13.33 9.05 12.93
C ALA A 421 14.48 10.06 13.17
N LYS A 422 14.22 11.34 12.89
CA LYS A 422 15.17 12.46 13.09
C LYS A 422 15.66 12.61 14.52
N ASN A 423 14.96 12.03 15.50
CA ASN A 423 15.39 12.02 16.90
C ASN A 423 16.58 11.08 17.14
N PHE A 424 16.85 10.15 16.21
CA PHE A 424 17.94 9.17 16.30
C PHE A 424 19.01 9.38 15.22
N GLY A 425 18.63 9.84 14.03
CA GLY A 425 19.57 10.05 12.92
C GLY A 425 18.88 10.56 11.66
N ASN A 426 19.67 10.70 10.59
CA ASN A 426 19.13 11.12 9.30
C ASN A 426 18.58 9.93 8.52
N GLU A 427 17.47 10.14 7.83
CA GLU A 427 16.89 9.17 6.92
C GLU A 427 16.55 9.88 5.61
N THR A 428 16.75 9.18 4.50
CA THR A 428 16.40 9.67 3.17
C THR A 428 15.63 8.61 2.40
N ASP A 429 14.55 9.04 1.77
CA ASP A 429 13.85 8.29 0.75
C ASP A 429 13.68 9.22 -0.47
N VAL A 430 14.22 8.81 -1.61
CA VAL A 430 14.31 9.64 -2.81
C VAL A 430 14.03 8.82 -4.05
N TYR A 431 12.98 9.19 -4.79
CA TYR A 431 12.79 8.72 -6.15
C TYR A 431 13.42 9.69 -7.16
N SER A 432 14.00 9.15 -8.23
CA SER A 432 14.44 9.92 -9.40
C SER A 432 14.11 9.16 -10.67
N GLY A 433 13.51 9.85 -11.63
CA GLY A 433 13.12 9.25 -12.91
C GLY A 433 13.15 10.24 -14.07
N VAL A 434 13.22 9.69 -15.27
CA VAL A 434 13.12 10.41 -16.54
C VAL A 434 12.06 9.75 -17.40
N ASP A 435 11.12 10.56 -17.87
CA ASP A 435 10.06 10.16 -18.79
C ASP A 435 10.29 10.82 -20.15
N VAL A 436 10.37 10.01 -21.20
CA VAL A 436 10.43 10.46 -22.59
C VAL A 436 9.20 9.95 -23.32
N ALA A 437 8.48 10.85 -23.98
CA ALA A 437 7.30 10.52 -24.77
C ALA A 437 7.36 11.17 -26.15
N ALA A 438 6.84 10.47 -27.14
CA ALA A 438 6.69 10.93 -28.52
C ALA A 438 5.25 10.70 -28.97
N ASN A 439 4.69 11.69 -29.66
CA ASN A 439 3.37 11.62 -30.28
C ASN A 439 3.51 11.93 -31.76
N VAL A 440 3.01 11.03 -32.59
CA VAL A 440 3.03 11.12 -34.05
C VAL A 440 1.62 10.96 -34.60
N ARG A 441 1.19 11.91 -35.43
CA ARG A 441 -0.05 11.89 -36.19
C ARG A 441 0.30 12.14 -37.65
N LEU A 442 0.19 11.09 -38.46
CA LEU A 442 0.47 11.17 -39.89
C LEU A 442 -0.83 11.40 -40.68
N PRO A 443 -0.73 11.76 -41.97
CA PRO A 443 -1.88 11.85 -42.86
C PRO A 443 -2.72 10.55 -42.85
N ARG A 444 -3.99 10.66 -43.21
CA ARG A 444 -4.98 9.55 -43.19
C ARG A 444 -5.31 9.02 -41.79
N GLY A 445 -5.01 9.80 -40.75
CA GLY A 445 -5.45 9.53 -39.38
C GLY A 445 -4.64 8.46 -38.64
N ILE A 446 -3.44 8.12 -39.14
CA ILE A 446 -2.52 7.22 -38.45
C ILE A 446 -2.03 7.91 -37.17
N LEU A 447 -2.08 7.19 -36.06
CA LEU A 447 -1.60 7.63 -34.76
C LEU A 447 -0.53 6.67 -34.27
N LEU A 448 0.60 7.20 -33.82
CA LEU A 448 1.63 6.46 -33.09
C LEU A 448 1.98 7.26 -31.84
N GLN A 449 1.99 6.62 -30.70
CA GLN A 449 2.42 7.20 -29.43
C GLN A 449 3.36 6.22 -28.78
N GLY A 450 4.40 6.72 -28.14
CA GLY A 450 5.36 5.84 -27.52
C GLY A 450 6.30 6.59 -26.61
N GLY A 451 6.90 5.86 -25.68
CA GLY A 451 7.81 6.45 -24.73
C GLY A 451 8.40 5.44 -23.79
N PHE A 452 9.47 5.85 -23.13
CA PHE A 452 10.04 5.10 -22.03
C PHE A 452 10.06 5.96 -20.77
N SER A 453 10.02 5.27 -19.64
CA SER A 453 10.14 5.86 -18.32
C SER A 453 11.19 5.03 -17.59
N THR A 454 12.24 5.69 -17.10
CA THR A 454 13.32 5.04 -16.36
C THR A 454 13.47 5.72 -15.02
N GLY A 455 13.47 4.96 -13.93
CA GLY A 455 13.58 5.54 -12.61
C GLY A 455 14.03 4.55 -11.56
N ARG A 456 14.40 5.08 -10.39
CA ARG A 456 14.71 4.31 -9.20
C ARG A 456 14.28 5.05 -7.94
N GLU A 457 14.06 4.30 -6.89
CA GLU A 457 13.91 4.78 -5.52
C GLU A 457 15.15 4.35 -4.72
N ALA A 458 15.66 5.26 -3.90
CA ALA A 458 16.82 5.03 -3.06
C ALA A 458 16.49 5.43 -1.62
N ILE A 459 16.59 4.44 -0.73
CA ILE A 459 16.28 4.55 0.69
C ILE A 459 17.58 4.36 1.48
N ASN A 460 17.83 5.25 2.45
CA ASN A 460 18.94 5.13 3.39
C ASN A 460 18.47 5.51 4.79
N ASN A 461 18.48 4.53 5.68
CA ASN A 461 18.12 4.68 7.10
C ASN A 461 19.22 4.18 8.04
N CYS A 462 20.45 4.00 7.54
CA CYS A 462 21.56 3.44 8.30
C CYS A 462 21.91 4.22 9.56
N ASP A 463 21.70 5.55 9.55
CA ASP A 463 21.98 6.40 10.71
C ASP A 463 20.95 6.23 11.84
N VAL A 464 19.83 5.54 11.58
CA VAL A 464 18.70 5.36 12.51
C VAL A 464 18.62 3.91 13.01
N VAL A 465 18.59 2.92 12.12
CA VAL A 465 18.23 1.53 12.46
C VAL A 465 19.16 0.88 13.48
N GLY A 466 20.44 1.27 13.55
CA GLY A 466 21.40 0.75 14.54
C GLY A 466 21.32 1.38 15.93
N LYS A 467 20.50 2.43 16.11
CA LYS A 467 20.34 3.17 17.36
C LYS A 467 19.00 2.91 18.05
N ILE A 468 18.07 2.30 17.32
CA ILE A 468 16.75 1.94 17.82
C ILE A 468 16.69 0.44 18.02
N ASP A 469 15.99 0.02 19.05
CA ASP A 469 15.64 -1.37 19.26
C ASP A 469 14.17 -1.56 18.91
N ASN A 470 13.94 -2.30 17.85
CA ASN A 470 12.60 -2.71 17.47
C ASN A 470 12.56 -4.23 17.48
N PRO A 471 12.17 -4.86 18.60
CA PRO A 471 12.05 -6.29 18.68
C PRO A 471 10.92 -6.71 17.75
N GLY A 472 11.27 -7.37 16.65
CA GLY A 472 10.35 -8.22 15.91
C GLY A 472 9.14 -7.52 15.30
N GLY A 473 9.26 -7.14 14.03
CA GLY A 473 8.26 -7.56 13.05
C GLY A 473 6.88 -6.88 13.06
N ALA A 474 6.69 -5.77 13.77
CA ALA A 474 5.58 -4.86 13.49
C ALA A 474 6.07 -3.42 13.59
N VAL A 475 6.76 -2.97 12.54
CA VAL A 475 6.55 -1.61 12.05
C VAL A 475 5.04 -1.45 12.01
N ILE A 476 4.47 -0.66 12.94
CA ILE A 476 3.05 -0.29 12.88
C ILE A 476 2.94 0.53 11.62
N ASP A 477 2.70 -0.16 10.53
CA ASP A 477 2.26 0.43 9.30
C ASP A 477 0.88 0.99 9.63
N VAL A 478 0.87 2.29 9.93
CA VAL A 478 -0.33 3.04 10.29
C VAL A 478 -1.38 2.94 9.16
N ASN A 479 -1.00 2.43 7.97
CA ASN A 479 -1.87 2.20 6.83
C ASN A 479 -2.02 0.75 6.33
N ARG A 480 -1.10 -0.20 6.53
CA ARG A 480 -1.31 -1.57 5.97
C ARG A 480 -2.46 -2.36 6.60
N ASN A 481 -2.85 -2.07 7.85
CA ASN A 481 -4.01 -2.75 8.44
C ASN A 481 -5.37 -2.15 8.03
N SER A 482 -5.42 -0.96 7.42
CA SER A 482 -6.68 -0.28 7.09
C SER A 482 -7.26 -0.62 5.71
N GLY A 483 -6.53 -1.34 4.84
CA GLY A 483 -7.04 -1.74 3.52
C GLY A 483 -7.33 -0.58 2.55
N ALA A 484 -7.09 0.67 2.97
CA ALA A 484 -7.07 1.85 2.11
C ALA A 484 -5.62 2.12 1.72
N GLY A 485 -5.29 1.88 0.46
CA GLY A 485 -3.94 2.14 -0.06
C GLY A 485 -3.55 3.60 0.10
N ASN A 486 -2.57 3.84 0.96
CA ASN A 486 -1.55 4.90 0.91
C ASN A 486 -0.56 4.57 2.01
N ALA A 487 0.65 4.11 1.68
CA ALA A 487 1.65 3.79 2.70
C ALA A 487 2.16 5.10 3.33
N ALA A 488 2.16 5.18 4.66
CA ALA A 488 3.03 6.14 5.33
C ALA A 488 4.48 5.74 4.97
N PRO A 489 5.39 6.70 4.72
CA PRO A 489 6.81 6.39 4.65
C PRO A 489 7.27 6.02 6.06
N LEU A 490 7.13 4.74 6.41
CA LEU A 490 7.81 4.14 7.55
C LEU A 490 9.11 3.52 7.07
N ILE A 491 10.07 3.43 8.00
CA ILE A 491 11.22 2.53 7.87
C ILE A 491 10.67 1.14 7.54
N THR A 492 10.72 0.75 6.26
CA THR A 492 10.42 -0.60 5.84
C THR A 492 11.60 -1.47 6.24
N ASN A 493 11.63 -1.91 7.50
CA ASN A 493 12.47 -3.04 7.86
C ASN A 493 11.98 -4.22 7.02
N LEU A 494 12.84 -4.71 6.11
CA LEU A 494 12.56 -5.93 5.37
C LEU A 494 12.29 -7.04 6.37
N THR A 495 11.27 -7.85 6.11
CA THR A 495 10.87 -8.98 6.96
C THR A 495 12.07 -9.87 7.25
N GLY A 496 12.56 -9.92 8.49
CA GLY A 496 13.73 -10.74 8.83
C GLY A 496 15.07 -10.03 8.83
N VAL A 497 15.06 -8.70 8.71
CA VAL A 497 16.15 -7.82 9.13
C VAL A 497 15.60 -6.92 10.22
N ALA A 498 15.68 -7.37 11.47
CA ALA A 498 15.22 -6.61 12.62
C ALA A 498 16.31 -5.64 13.09
N SER A 499 15.92 -4.43 13.49
CA SER A 499 16.79 -3.50 14.22
C SER A 499 17.35 -4.21 15.48
N PRO A 500 18.64 -4.02 15.82
CA PRO A 500 19.53 -2.94 15.38
C PRO A 500 20.37 -3.24 14.13
N SER A 501 19.92 -4.14 13.25
CA SER A 501 20.65 -4.49 12.02
C SER A 501 20.90 -3.31 11.08
N LEU A 502 22.15 -3.18 10.62
CA LEU A 502 22.56 -2.34 9.48
C LEU A 502 22.52 -3.10 8.14
N LEU A 503 22.10 -4.37 8.13
CA LEU A 503 22.00 -5.14 6.90
C LEU A 503 20.94 -4.50 6.00
N TYR A 504 21.29 -4.17 4.76
CA TYR A 504 20.39 -3.56 3.77
C TYR A 504 19.76 -2.21 4.17
N CYS A 505 20.32 -1.50 5.16
CA CYS A 505 19.85 -0.18 5.58
C CYS A 505 20.03 0.91 4.49
N ASN A 506 20.95 0.67 3.55
CA ASN A 506 21.11 1.46 2.34
C ASN A 506 20.69 0.61 1.14
N ASN A 507 19.57 0.97 0.53
CA ASN A 507 19.01 0.30 -0.63
C ASN A 507 18.84 1.32 -1.75
N ALA A 508 19.70 1.23 -2.75
CA ALA A 508 19.61 2.02 -3.97
C ALA A 508 19.41 1.09 -5.16
N ALA A 509 18.14 0.74 -5.42
CA ALA A 509 17.80 -0.12 -6.54
C ALA A 509 18.33 0.46 -7.88
N PRO A 510 18.70 -0.38 -8.86
CA PRO A 510 19.09 0.10 -10.18
C PRO A 510 17.91 0.79 -10.88
N TYR A 511 18.23 1.63 -11.86
CA TYR A 511 17.20 2.23 -12.72
C TYR A 511 16.43 1.14 -13.47
N GLN A 512 15.12 1.14 -13.28
CA GLN A 512 14.19 0.24 -13.94
C GLN A 512 13.49 0.97 -15.08
N THR A 513 13.59 0.45 -16.30
CA THR A 513 13.07 1.10 -17.50
C THR A 513 11.83 0.39 -18.02
N GLN A 514 10.70 1.08 -18.11
CA GLN A 514 9.50 0.63 -18.81
C GLN A 514 9.40 1.28 -20.19
N LEU A 515 8.86 0.56 -21.17
CA LEU A 515 8.60 1.05 -22.52
C LEU A 515 7.13 0.76 -22.85
N LYS A 516 6.42 1.76 -23.38
CA LYS A 516 5.04 1.63 -23.85
C LYS A 516 4.92 2.23 -25.24
N LEU A 517 4.28 1.51 -26.14
CA LEU A 517 4.02 1.93 -27.52
C LEU A 517 2.55 1.67 -27.83
N LEU A 518 1.91 2.58 -28.54
CA LEU A 518 0.54 2.47 -29.02
C LEU A 518 0.46 2.97 -30.45
N GLY A 519 -0.25 2.23 -31.30
CA GLY A 519 -0.49 2.60 -32.69
C GLY A 519 -1.92 2.36 -33.09
N ALA A 520 -2.48 3.24 -33.92
CA ALA A 520 -3.77 3.06 -34.56
C ALA A 520 -3.69 3.46 -36.04
N TYR A 521 -4.23 2.60 -36.90
CA TYR A 521 -4.24 2.75 -38.35
C TYR A 521 -5.67 2.63 -38.88
N PRO A 522 -6.27 3.73 -39.36
CA PRO A 522 -7.53 3.67 -40.08
C PRO A 522 -7.34 2.93 -41.42
N LEU A 523 -8.20 1.97 -41.66
CA LEU A 523 -8.27 1.20 -42.90
C LEU A 523 -9.45 1.70 -43.76
N PRO A 524 -9.47 1.41 -45.07
CA PRO A 524 -10.64 1.65 -45.90
C PRO A 524 -11.91 0.99 -45.35
N TRP A 525 -13.07 1.41 -45.86
CA TRP A 525 -14.38 0.86 -45.52
C TRP A 525 -14.77 0.99 -44.04
N GLY A 526 -14.33 2.04 -43.34
CA GLY A 526 -14.70 2.28 -41.95
C GLY A 526 -14.10 1.27 -40.96
N MET A 527 -13.02 0.60 -41.35
CA MET A 527 -12.26 -0.31 -40.50
C MET A 527 -11.11 0.43 -39.80
N SER A 528 -10.67 -0.08 -38.67
CA SER A 528 -9.43 0.38 -38.04
C SER A 528 -8.76 -0.77 -37.29
N VAL A 529 -7.43 -0.75 -37.27
CA VAL A 529 -6.62 -1.63 -36.44
C VAL A 529 -5.81 -0.79 -35.47
N SER A 530 -5.68 -1.25 -34.24
CA SER A 530 -4.79 -0.64 -33.24
C SER A 530 -4.04 -1.71 -32.48
N ALA A 531 -2.85 -1.37 -31.99
CA ALA A 531 -2.04 -2.23 -31.15
C ALA A 531 -1.42 -1.43 -30.01
N ALA A 532 -1.25 -2.07 -28.85
CA ALA A 532 -0.57 -1.54 -27.70
C ALA A 532 0.50 -2.55 -27.27
N PHE A 533 1.75 -2.12 -27.20
CA PHE A 533 2.85 -2.90 -26.68
C PHE A 533 3.32 -2.29 -25.37
N GLN A 534 3.47 -3.13 -24.35
CA GLN A 534 4.10 -2.75 -23.10
C GLN A 534 5.22 -3.71 -22.75
N SER A 535 6.26 -3.13 -22.19
CA SER A 535 7.47 -3.79 -21.79
C SER A 535 7.80 -3.25 -20.40
N VAL A 536 7.57 -4.06 -19.37
CA VAL A 536 7.63 -3.64 -17.96
C VAL A 536 8.56 -4.57 -17.19
N PRO A 537 9.52 -4.06 -16.40
CA PRO A 537 10.40 -4.88 -15.57
C PRO A 537 9.63 -5.87 -14.71
N GLY A 538 10.20 -7.07 -14.50
CA GLY A 538 9.59 -8.06 -13.64
C GLY A 538 9.63 -7.64 -12.16
N PRO A 539 8.80 -8.26 -11.30
CA PRO A 539 8.84 -8.02 -9.87
C PRO A 539 10.21 -8.36 -9.30
N GLN A 540 10.65 -7.59 -8.29
CA GLN A 540 11.86 -7.89 -7.53
C GLN A 540 11.73 -9.26 -6.85
N ILE A 541 12.82 -10.02 -6.86
CA ILE A 541 12.94 -11.30 -6.16
C ILE A 541 13.54 -11.05 -4.77
N THR A 542 12.90 -11.62 -3.74
CA THR A 542 13.44 -11.70 -2.39
C THR A 542 13.43 -13.16 -1.90
N ALA A 543 14.06 -13.43 -0.77
CA ALA A 543 14.16 -14.78 -0.24
C ALA A 543 14.12 -14.75 1.29
N THR A 544 12.97 -15.12 1.85
CA THR A 544 12.75 -15.27 3.29
C THR A 544 13.11 -16.69 3.70
N TYR A 545 14.25 -16.87 4.35
CA TYR A 545 14.69 -18.16 4.85
C TYR A 545 14.33 -18.33 6.32
N ASN A 546 13.51 -19.33 6.63
CA ASN A 546 13.16 -19.69 8.01
C ASN A 546 14.24 -20.59 8.62
N ALA A 547 15.29 -19.99 9.16
CA ALA A 547 16.40 -20.68 9.78
C ALA A 547 16.04 -21.16 11.20
N THR A 548 16.42 -22.38 11.55
CA THR A 548 16.20 -22.97 12.88
C THR A 548 17.21 -22.44 13.91
N SER A 549 16.85 -22.47 15.19
CA SER A 549 17.80 -22.14 16.29
C SER A 549 19.10 -22.95 16.17
N ALA A 550 19.02 -24.24 15.84
CA ALA A 550 20.19 -25.11 15.67
C ALA A 550 21.16 -24.64 14.57
N GLN A 551 20.66 -23.96 13.53
CA GLN A 551 21.51 -23.40 12.46
C GLN A 551 22.13 -22.06 12.84
N ILE A 552 21.50 -21.32 13.76
CA ILE A 552 21.92 -19.99 14.21
C ILE A 552 22.86 -20.08 15.42
N ALA A 553 22.59 -21.01 16.34
CA ALA A 553 23.30 -21.15 17.61
C ALA A 553 24.83 -21.25 17.50
N PRO A 554 25.43 -21.93 16.49
CA PRO A 554 26.88 -21.95 16.34
C PRO A 554 27.51 -20.57 16.12
N SER A 555 26.80 -19.65 15.46
CA SER A 555 27.27 -18.27 15.26
C SER A 555 26.83 -17.33 16.37
N LEU A 556 25.65 -17.53 16.96
CA LEU A 556 25.08 -16.69 18.01
C LEU A 556 25.69 -16.99 19.39
N GLY A 557 26.22 -18.19 19.59
CA GLY A 557 26.79 -18.67 20.87
C GLY A 557 25.74 -19.17 21.87
N ARG A 558 24.46 -19.21 21.48
CA ARG A 558 23.31 -19.67 22.27
C ARG A 558 22.13 -19.97 21.36
N ASP A 559 21.12 -20.64 21.89
CA ASP A 559 19.81 -20.72 21.21
C ASP A 559 19.15 -19.35 21.08
N LEU A 560 18.24 -19.26 20.11
CA LEU A 560 17.35 -18.12 19.93
C LEU A 560 16.54 -17.85 21.20
N ALA A 561 16.22 -16.58 21.45
CA ALA A 561 15.51 -16.13 22.63
C ALA A 561 14.13 -16.78 22.81
N ALA A 562 13.46 -17.08 21.69
CA ALA A 562 12.16 -17.75 21.65
C ALA A 562 12.24 -19.26 21.99
N GLY A 563 13.44 -19.80 22.16
CA GLY A 563 13.71 -21.18 22.58
C GLY A 563 14.38 -22.04 21.50
N PRO A 564 14.86 -23.25 21.86
CA PRO A 564 15.64 -24.13 20.99
C PRO A 564 14.86 -24.69 19.78
N SER A 565 13.53 -24.78 19.86
CA SER A 565 12.67 -25.19 18.75
C SER A 565 12.23 -24.03 17.85
N SER A 566 12.66 -22.80 18.14
CA SER A 566 12.23 -21.62 17.39
C SER A 566 12.95 -21.46 16.05
N THR A 567 12.36 -20.62 15.21
CA THR A 567 12.89 -20.24 13.90
C THR A 567 12.95 -18.72 13.76
N ALA A 568 13.93 -18.22 13.01
CA ALA A 568 13.99 -16.84 12.58
C ALA A 568 13.78 -16.76 11.06
N ALA A 569 12.86 -15.89 10.62
CA ALA A 569 12.72 -15.53 9.22
C ALA A 569 13.84 -14.55 8.85
N LEU A 570 14.67 -14.84 7.85
CA LEU A 570 15.85 -14.06 7.47
C LEU A 570 15.79 -13.70 5.98
N GLN A 571 15.96 -12.43 5.60
CA GLN A 571 16.17 -12.10 4.19
C GLN A 571 17.59 -12.43 3.77
N ILE A 572 17.73 -13.40 2.85
CA ILE A 572 19.03 -13.84 2.35
C ILE A 572 19.37 -13.28 0.96
N VAL A 573 18.46 -12.52 0.36
CA VAL A 573 18.67 -11.77 -0.88
C VAL A 573 18.58 -10.28 -0.59
N ALA A 574 19.63 -9.54 -0.94
CA ALA A 574 19.65 -8.10 -0.84
C ALA A 574 18.56 -7.49 -1.74
N PRO A 575 17.77 -6.53 -1.26
CA PRO A 575 16.72 -5.95 -2.07
C PRO A 575 17.28 -5.17 -3.26
N GLY A 576 16.50 -5.10 -4.33
CA GLY A 576 16.86 -4.43 -5.57
C GLY A 576 17.95 -5.13 -6.41
N THR A 577 18.41 -6.33 -6.01
CA THR A 577 19.51 -7.04 -6.71
C THR A 577 19.07 -8.13 -7.69
N LEU A 578 17.89 -8.73 -7.48
CA LEU A 578 17.32 -9.77 -8.34
C LEU A 578 15.91 -9.38 -8.78
N TYR A 579 15.57 -9.70 -10.03
CA TYR A 579 14.26 -9.43 -10.64
C TYR A 579 13.85 -10.62 -11.50
N ASN A 580 12.54 -10.82 -11.59
CA ASN A 580 11.98 -11.83 -12.48
C ASN A 580 11.97 -11.34 -13.94
N ASP A 581 11.54 -12.22 -14.83
CA ASP A 581 11.42 -11.94 -16.25
C ASP A 581 10.50 -10.75 -16.52
N ARG A 582 10.90 -9.97 -17.52
CA ARG A 582 10.18 -8.80 -17.98
C ARG A 582 8.88 -9.19 -18.67
N LEU A 583 7.80 -8.45 -18.41
CA LEU A 583 6.55 -8.59 -19.15
C LEU A 583 6.65 -7.84 -20.48
N ASN A 584 6.59 -8.58 -21.59
CA ASN A 584 6.49 -8.04 -22.95
C ASN A 584 5.13 -8.43 -23.54
N GLN A 585 4.12 -7.57 -23.38
CA GLN A 585 2.74 -7.85 -23.78
C GLN A 585 2.35 -7.00 -24.98
N LEU A 586 1.70 -7.64 -25.96
CA LEU A 586 1.09 -7.00 -27.12
C LEU A 586 -0.42 -7.24 -27.08
N ASP A 587 -1.19 -6.17 -27.09
CA ASP A 587 -2.64 -6.17 -27.25
C ASP A 587 -2.99 -5.58 -28.61
N ALA A 588 -4.07 -6.05 -29.22
CA ALA A 588 -4.54 -5.54 -30.50
C ALA A 588 -6.06 -5.40 -30.50
N ARG A 589 -6.57 -4.44 -31.27
CA ARG A 589 -7.99 -4.22 -31.49
C ARG A 589 -8.25 -4.05 -32.98
N PHE A 590 -9.29 -4.71 -33.45
CA PHE A 590 -9.89 -4.49 -34.75
C PHE A 590 -11.28 -3.90 -34.56
N THR A 591 -11.65 -2.92 -35.39
CA THR A 591 -12.95 -2.26 -35.31
C THR A 591 -13.52 -2.05 -36.69
N LYS A 592 -14.83 -2.24 -36.83
CA LYS A 592 -15.60 -1.96 -38.05
C LYS A 592 -16.79 -1.08 -37.69
N ASN A 593 -16.90 0.04 -38.38
CA ASN A 593 -18.04 0.94 -38.26
C ASN A 593 -19.03 0.71 -39.41
N PHE A 594 -20.30 0.61 -39.08
CA PHE A 594 -21.42 0.55 -40.00
C PHE A 594 -22.28 1.79 -39.77
N GLY A 595 -22.55 2.54 -40.84
CA GLY A 595 -23.50 3.64 -40.83
C GLY A 595 -24.87 3.17 -41.30
N PHE A 596 -25.93 3.65 -40.67
CA PHE A 596 -27.32 3.41 -41.05
C PHE A 596 -28.06 4.75 -41.27
N PRO A 597 -29.24 4.73 -41.90
CA PRO A 597 -30.09 5.91 -42.00
C PRO A 597 -30.40 6.56 -40.65
N ALA A 598 -30.77 7.84 -40.67
CA ALA A 598 -31.10 8.64 -39.49
C ALA A 598 -29.96 8.80 -38.47
N GLY A 599 -28.69 8.78 -38.92
CA GLY A 599 -27.53 9.05 -38.07
C GLY A 599 -27.11 7.90 -37.16
N ARG A 600 -27.79 6.74 -37.25
CA ARG A 600 -27.51 5.55 -36.44
C ARG A 600 -26.17 4.93 -36.84
N ARG A 601 -25.39 4.48 -35.85
CA ARG A 601 -24.08 3.86 -36.06
C ARG A 601 -23.95 2.59 -35.24
N LEU A 602 -23.44 1.52 -35.86
CA LEU A 602 -22.95 0.34 -35.16
C LEU A 602 -21.44 0.28 -35.27
N GLN A 603 -20.75 0.17 -34.15
CA GLN A 603 -19.33 -0.12 -34.09
C GLN A 603 -19.14 -1.54 -33.55
N ALA A 604 -18.69 -2.46 -34.41
CA ALA A 604 -18.27 -3.79 -34.00
C ALA A 604 -16.77 -3.78 -33.67
N GLN A 605 -16.41 -4.46 -32.58
CA GLN A 605 -15.05 -4.48 -32.02
C GLN A 605 -14.62 -5.93 -31.75
N LEU A 606 -13.36 -6.22 -32.05
CA LEU A 606 -12.69 -7.47 -31.71
C LEU A 606 -11.35 -7.12 -31.04
N ASP A 607 -11.25 -7.42 -29.75
CA ASP A 607 -10.09 -7.15 -28.91
C ASP A 607 -9.31 -8.43 -28.64
N PHE A 608 -8.01 -8.38 -28.84
CA PHE A 608 -7.05 -9.43 -28.52
C PHE A 608 -6.14 -8.92 -27.40
N TYR A 609 -6.24 -9.55 -26.24
CA TYR A 609 -5.35 -9.30 -25.12
C TYR A 609 -4.28 -10.38 -25.06
N ASN A 610 -3.05 -9.99 -24.71
CA ASN A 610 -1.89 -10.87 -24.64
C ASN A 610 -1.73 -11.72 -25.91
N LEU A 611 -1.63 -11.05 -27.06
CA LEU A 611 -1.55 -11.67 -28.38
C LEU A 611 -0.35 -12.62 -28.49
N LEU A 612 0.77 -12.28 -27.83
CA LEU A 612 1.99 -13.12 -27.78
C LEU A 612 1.83 -14.35 -26.86
N ASN A 613 0.74 -14.42 -26.08
CA ASN A 613 0.48 -15.48 -25.10
C ASN A 613 1.67 -15.68 -24.14
N VAL A 614 2.28 -14.57 -23.71
CA VAL A 614 3.39 -14.58 -22.75
C VAL A 614 2.86 -14.80 -21.34
N GLY A 615 3.65 -15.42 -20.46
CA GLY A 615 3.25 -15.70 -19.08
C GLY A 615 4.37 -15.56 -18.04
N PRO A 616 5.18 -14.47 -18.04
CA PRO A 616 6.14 -14.25 -16.97
C PRO A 616 5.41 -14.02 -15.63
N PRO A 617 5.97 -14.43 -14.48
CA PRO A 617 5.33 -14.24 -13.18
C PRO A 617 5.14 -12.74 -12.84
N LEU A 618 3.91 -12.34 -12.50
CA LEU A 618 3.61 -10.99 -11.99
C LEU A 618 3.86 -10.88 -10.48
N ASN A 619 3.77 -12.02 -9.79
CA ASN A 619 4.18 -12.19 -8.41
C ASN A 619 4.63 -13.65 -8.19
N HIS A 620 5.46 -13.88 -7.19
CA HIS A 620 6.00 -15.20 -6.88
C HIS A 620 6.16 -15.41 -5.38
N ASN A 621 6.34 -16.66 -4.99
CA ASN A 621 6.60 -17.02 -3.61
C ASN A 621 8.03 -16.64 -3.20
N ASN A 622 8.14 -15.74 -2.23
CA ASN A 622 9.42 -15.30 -1.65
C ASN A 622 9.88 -16.17 -0.46
N THR A 623 9.11 -17.17 -0.06
CA THR A 623 9.55 -18.12 0.99
C THR A 623 10.62 -19.04 0.42
N TYR A 624 11.83 -19.00 0.99
CA TYR A 624 12.92 -19.84 0.54
C TYR A 624 12.69 -21.30 0.93
N GLY A 625 12.82 -22.20 -0.06
CA GLY A 625 12.62 -23.63 0.07
C GLY A 625 12.21 -24.23 -1.27
N ALA A 626 11.55 -25.40 -1.25
CA ALA A 626 11.16 -26.12 -2.47
C ALA A 626 10.16 -25.36 -3.35
N ALA A 627 9.38 -24.44 -2.77
CA ALA A 627 8.39 -23.63 -3.48
C ALA A 627 8.87 -22.20 -3.80
N TRP A 628 10.11 -21.83 -3.48
CA TRP A 628 10.66 -20.51 -3.78
C TRP A 628 10.63 -20.25 -5.30
N LEU A 629 10.31 -19.02 -5.71
CA LEU A 629 10.11 -18.60 -7.11
C LEU A 629 8.89 -19.20 -7.82
N THR A 630 8.08 -20.03 -7.14
CA THR A 630 6.82 -20.51 -7.72
C THR A 630 5.90 -19.31 -7.99
N PRO A 631 5.36 -19.16 -9.21
CA PRO A 631 4.45 -18.06 -9.54
C PRO A 631 3.19 -18.10 -8.66
N THR A 632 2.81 -16.96 -8.11
CA THR A 632 1.55 -16.80 -7.34
C THR A 632 0.52 -16.01 -8.13
N VAL A 633 0.96 -15.17 -9.07
CA VAL A 633 0.11 -14.45 -10.02
C VAL A 633 0.79 -14.46 -11.38
N ILE A 634 0.02 -14.76 -12.42
CA ILE A 634 0.46 -14.72 -13.82
C ILE A 634 -0.49 -13.83 -14.63
N PRO A 635 -0.06 -13.29 -15.78
CA PRO A 635 -0.94 -12.59 -16.69
C PRO A 635 -2.06 -13.51 -17.16
N VAL A 636 -3.22 -12.93 -17.46
CA VAL A 636 -4.25 -13.66 -18.19
C VAL A 636 -3.65 -14.12 -19.53
N GLY A 637 -3.90 -15.37 -19.91
CA GLY A 637 -3.49 -15.90 -21.21
C GLY A 637 -4.15 -15.11 -22.36
N ARG A 638 -3.87 -15.52 -23.60
CA ARG A 638 -4.49 -14.89 -24.77
C ARG A 638 -6.01 -14.91 -24.63
N MET A 639 -6.63 -13.73 -24.64
CA MET A 639 -8.08 -13.56 -24.52
C MET A 639 -8.61 -12.78 -25.71
N VAL A 640 -9.75 -13.24 -26.25
CA VAL A 640 -10.50 -12.54 -27.29
C VAL A 640 -11.78 -12.00 -26.70
N LYS A 641 -12.05 -10.71 -26.89
CA LYS A 641 -13.31 -10.07 -26.50
C LYS A 641 -14.00 -9.52 -27.73
N ILE A 642 -15.29 -9.82 -27.85
CA ILE A 642 -16.17 -9.31 -28.91
C ILE A 642 -17.06 -8.24 -28.28
N GLY A 643 -17.17 -7.09 -28.93
CA GLY A 643 -17.99 -5.98 -28.46
C GLY A 643 -18.75 -5.30 -29.59
N ALA A 644 -19.87 -4.69 -29.25
CA ALA A 644 -20.62 -3.84 -30.16
C ALA A 644 -21.12 -2.60 -29.41
N GLN A 645 -21.04 -1.43 -30.03
CA GLN A 645 -21.64 -0.19 -29.55
C GLN A 645 -22.63 0.30 -30.61
N PHE A 646 -23.85 0.64 -30.19
CA PHE A 646 -24.88 1.19 -31.05
C PHE A 646 -25.25 2.59 -30.58
N ASP A 647 -25.03 3.58 -31.43
CA ASP A 647 -25.38 4.98 -31.20
C ASP A 647 -26.66 5.30 -32.00
N PHE A 648 -27.67 5.87 -31.33
CA PHE A 648 -29.01 6.10 -31.88
C PHE A 648 -29.56 7.50 -31.62
#